data_AF-A0A7V6DE44-F1
#
_entry.id   AF-A0A7V6DE44-F1
#
_cell.length_a   1.000
_cell.length_b   1.000
_cell.length_c   1.000
_cell.angle_alpha   90.00
_cell.angle_beta   90.00
_cell.angle_gamma   90.00
#
_symmetry.space_group_name_H-M   'P 1'
#
loop_
_entity.id
_entity.type
_entity.pdbx_description
1 polymer ?
#
loop_
_entity_poly.entity_id
_entity_poly.type
_entity_poly.pdbx_seq_one_letter_code
_entity_poly.pdbx_strand_id
1 'polypeptide(L)'
;MTVIAVTLLAATAASLPAERHFWVLPQGGAARPAQVEVVATLVRQGQHLAVYLDNAERGVTTEEIDNVVAAFDARVFPQQVATLGPCPDRDANGAVLLVVTPAAGSATFFTPFDAMTEDEAGRYGLRSNQGEVIFTPLRHRGNQGVWNQHAVASAFHQLLHHTHDPAEVAWRHLLGNFAGVAAGVAPVRALWGEADPEGRLHRPEEPWSAWGWPLLFVQYLAEQLGESVPARLATSPLPGLAAVDELLSERGDPRNSLDLLADFAMACWLADPALAAGRFGFRAFVPPRPQPATRLRSSRPISGQIPVGVGGMTFLVVEGTGELALPLALLGEPGLRWTARAVLRRHLGPDREIPVAFDAQGLARVETPALDRGDELVVAVVPGPADHAAPDDRTVLLQVGLGWVPRQAPLESGRTLADLVAAALPAGGAAARTRLSTTLQRLVGQPGGAPAPSRYAWSPSRHDVVTGLVAEAAARNLPARRQSFAVTAPSGAAQEWENVLVELPGADPRRWPVVVAAHWDAVASSLDASVVSATGLHDNASGVAVVLEAAAALARSRHRAPLLFALLAGGHHGAAGARALLDATRGQVAAWVELDGVGIPGVGAERRVVLADVSERPVLLGAAVAAAFRSVGLATRPSARPTARHTGAPLAAARGIPTVVLQAPEGVRDTHTIPVAVEQQFANPDYMLLLAVAVADTASRLAGGP
;
A
#
# COMPACT_ATOMS: atom_id res chain seq x y z
N MET A 1 -28.38 9.13 -53.72
CA MET A 1 -28.80 10.08 -52.66
C MET A 1 -30.00 9.48 -51.94
N THR A 2 -29.77 8.88 -50.77
CA THR A 2 -30.84 8.57 -49.80
C THR A 2 -30.21 8.71 -48.42
N VAL A 3 -30.45 9.85 -47.78
CA VAL A 3 -30.00 10.14 -46.41
C VAL A 3 -30.99 9.49 -45.48
N ILE A 4 -30.56 8.48 -44.71
CA ILE A 4 -31.32 7.94 -43.59
C ILE A 4 -31.11 8.92 -42.43
N ALA A 5 -32.15 9.68 -42.12
CA ALA A 5 -32.20 10.50 -40.92
C ALA A 5 -32.44 9.57 -39.71
N VAL A 6 -31.38 9.25 -38.98
CA VAL A 6 -31.50 8.66 -37.65
C VAL A 6 -31.94 9.77 -36.70
N THR A 7 -33.19 9.72 -36.28
CA THR A 7 -33.75 10.59 -35.24
C THR A 7 -33.18 10.11 -33.90
N LEU A 8 -32.24 10.85 -33.32
CA LEU A 8 -31.85 10.68 -31.92
C LEU A 8 -33.06 11.02 -31.04
N LEU A 9 -33.71 10.01 -30.46
CA LEU A 9 -34.56 10.21 -29.30
C LEU A 9 -33.67 10.68 -28.15
N ALA A 10 -33.84 11.93 -27.73
CA ALA A 10 -33.29 12.40 -26.47
C ALA A 10 -33.87 11.53 -25.34
N ALA A 11 -33.03 10.77 -24.65
CA ALA A 11 -33.42 10.11 -23.42
C ALA A 11 -33.90 11.19 -22.44
N THR A 12 -35.09 11.01 -21.89
CA THR A 12 -35.60 11.90 -20.82
C THR A 12 -34.84 11.56 -19.55
N ALA A 13 -34.19 12.56 -18.94
CA ALA A 13 -33.46 12.37 -17.70
C ALA A 13 -34.39 11.80 -16.62
N ALA A 14 -33.90 10.80 -15.88
CA ALA A 14 -34.63 10.20 -14.78
C ALA A 14 -34.92 11.26 -13.70
N SER A 15 -36.15 11.29 -13.21
CA SER A 15 -36.53 12.23 -12.14
C SER A 15 -35.86 11.84 -10.82
N LEU A 16 -35.21 12.80 -10.17
CA LEU A 16 -34.67 12.61 -8.82
C LEU A 16 -35.81 12.46 -7.80
N PRO A 17 -35.88 11.34 -7.05
CA PRO A 17 -36.92 11.15 -6.04
C PRO A 17 -36.73 12.11 -4.87
N ALA A 18 -37.83 12.48 -4.21
CA ALA A 18 -37.79 13.36 -3.04
C ALA A 18 -37.04 12.72 -1.85
N GLU A 19 -37.15 11.40 -1.70
CA GLU A 19 -36.45 10.61 -0.68
C GLU A 19 -35.80 9.40 -1.36
N ARG A 20 -34.58 9.04 -0.94
CA ARG A 20 -33.81 7.91 -1.48
C ARG A 20 -33.05 7.20 -0.37
N HIS A 21 -32.91 5.89 -0.51
CA HIS A 21 -32.06 5.06 0.33
C HIS A 21 -30.66 4.96 -0.28
N PHE A 22 -29.65 5.15 0.55
CA PHE A 22 -28.24 5.09 0.18
C PHE A 22 -27.48 4.09 1.05
N TRP A 23 -26.62 3.30 0.42
CA TRP A 23 -25.68 2.41 1.11
C TRP A 23 -24.33 3.10 1.26
N VAL A 24 -23.96 3.44 2.48
CA VAL A 24 -22.73 4.17 2.78
C VAL A 24 -21.68 3.21 3.31
N LEU A 25 -20.46 3.27 2.77
CA LEU A 25 -19.27 2.61 3.33
C LEU A 25 -18.60 3.56 4.35
N PRO A 26 -18.73 3.34 5.67
CA PRO A 26 -18.14 4.25 6.65
C PRO A 26 -16.61 4.24 6.55
N GLN A 27 -16.00 5.43 6.58
CA GLN A 27 -14.54 5.58 6.54
C GLN A 27 -13.89 5.10 7.84
N GLY A 28 -12.72 4.45 7.71
CA GLY A 28 -12.03 3.81 8.85
C GLY A 28 -12.48 2.37 9.16
N GLY A 29 -13.39 1.81 8.35
CA GLY A 29 -13.70 0.38 8.40
C GLY A 29 -12.50 -0.49 7.98
N ALA A 30 -12.37 -1.68 8.57
CA ALA A 30 -11.45 -2.71 8.09
C ALA A 30 -11.67 -2.98 6.58
N ALA A 31 -10.75 -3.68 5.90
CA ALA A 31 -10.93 -4.17 4.52
C ALA A 31 -12.03 -5.25 4.40
N ARG A 32 -13.23 -4.94 4.90
CA ARG A 32 -14.42 -5.76 4.98
C ARG A 32 -15.58 -4.97 4.38
N PRO A 33 -16.50 -5.64 3.66
CA PRO A 33 -17.63 -4.98 3.05
C PRO A 33 -18.72 -4.72 4.09
N ALA A 34 -18.57 -3.64 4.86
CA ALA A 34 -19.53 -3.24 5.90
C ALA A 34 -20.16 -1.90 5.52
N GLN A 35 -21.43 -1.93 5.11
CA GLN A 35 -22.21 -0.75 4.75
C GLN A 35 -23.30 -0.47 5.78
N VAL A 36 -23.70 0.79 5.87
CA VAL A 36 -24.88 1.24 6.60
C VAL A 36 -25.89 1.83 5.61
N GLU A 37 -27.17 1.58 5.87
CA GLU A 37 -28.25 2.18 5.09
C GLU A 37 -28.60 3.55 5.67
N VAL A 38 -28.70 4.56 4.79
CA VAL A 38 -29.06 5.93 5.11
C VAL A 38 -30.27 6.33 4.27
N VAL A 39 -31.30 6.86 4.92
CA VAL A 39 -32.45 7.46 4.23
C VAL A 39 -32.24 8.96 4.18
N ALA A 40 -32.20 9.53 2.98
CA ALA A 40 -31.89 10.93 2.76
C ALA A 40 -32.93 11.61 1.85
N THR A 41 -33.20 12.87 2.14
CA THR A 41 -34.17 13.71 1.41
C THR A 41 -33.44 14.67 0.47
N LEU A 42 -33.92 14.81 -0.77
CA LEU A 42 -33.41 15.81 -1.71
C LEU A 42 -33.73 17.23 -1.20
N VAL A 43 -32.70 18.01 -0.88
CA VAL A 43 -32.85 19.36 -0.30
C VAL A 43 -32.41 20.48 -1.23
N ARG A 44 -31.54 20.18 -2.21
CA ARG A 44 -31.07 21.17 -3.19
C ARG A 44 -30.71 20.49 -4.52
N GLN A 45 -31.02 21.15 -5.62
CA GLN A 45 -30.61 20.73 -6.96
C GLN A 45 -29.96 21.91 -7.68
N GLY A 46 -28.71 21.73 -8.09
CA GLY A 46 -27.96 22.61 -8.99
C GLY A 46 -28.07 22.16 -10.45
N GLN A 47 -27.17 22.65 -11.29
CA GLN A 47 -27.07 22.25 -12.70
C GLN A 47 -26.44 20.86 -12.86
N HIS A 48 -25.42 20.54 -12.06
CA HIS A 48 -24.65 19.29 -12.15
C HIS A 48 -24.53 18.55 -10.81
N LEU A 49 -25.12 19.10 -9.73
CA LEU A 49 -25.08 18.52 -8.39
C LEU A 49 -26.47 18.45 -7.74
N ALA A 50 -26.86 17.28 -7.25
CA ALA A 50 -28.07 17.10 -6.46
C ALA A 50 -27.70 16.70 -5.02
N VAL A 51 -28.21 17.44 -4.03
CA VAL A 51 -27.84 17.27 -2.62
C VAL A 51 -28.97 16.56 -1.87
N TYR A 52 -28.66 15.38 -1.35
CA TYR A 52 -29.48 14.62 -0.43
C TYR A 52 -28.96 14.81 0.99
N LEU A 53 -29.84 15.21 1.92
CA LEU A 53 -29.51 15.35 3.33
C LEU A 53 -30.05 14.14 4.10
N ASP A 54 -29.18 13.44 4.79
CA ASP A 54 -29.54 12.35 5.70
C ASP A 54 -30.60 12.83 6.69
N ASN A 55 -31.70 12.08 6.81
CA ASN A 55 -32.80 12.40 7.71
C ASN A 55 -32.38 12.41 9.19
N ALA A 56 -31.21 11.87 9.54
CA ALA A 56 -30.60 11.93 10.87
C ALA A 56 -29.67 13.15 11.07
N GLU A 57 -29.25 13.84 10.01
CA GLU A 57 -28.35 15.00 10.09
C GLU A 57 -29.05 16.23 10.68
N ARG A 58 -28.36 16.99 11.54
CA ARG A 58 -28.95 18.11 12.29
C ARG A 58 -28.10 19.38 12.32
N GLY A 59 -26.85 19.33 11.84
CA GLY A 59 -25.86 20.40 12.04
C GLY A 59 -25.47 21.18 10.79
N VAL A 60 -25.98 20.81 9.61
CA VAL A 60 -25.66 21.45 8.33
C VAL A 60 -26.71 22.50 7.97
N THR A 61 -26.25 23.68 7.55
CA THR A 61 -27.11 24.81 7.18
C THR A 61 -27.37 24.87 5.67
N THR A 62 -28.48 25.50 5.28
CA THR A 62 -28.80 25.75 3.85
C THR A 62 -27.72 26.58 3.15
N GLU A 63 -27.12 27.54 3.85
CA GLU A 63 -26.03 28.38 3.32
C GLU A 63 -24.83 27.54 2.89
N GLU A 64 -24.46 26.52 3.67
CA GLU A 64 -23.33 25.66 3.38
C GLU A 64 -23.58 24.75 2.17
N ILE A 65 -24.80 24.22 2.08
CA ILE A 65 -25.24 23.44 0.93
C ILE A 65 -25.20 24.32 -0.32
N ASP A 66 -25.76 25.52 -0.25
CA ASP A 66 -25.80 26.46 -1.38
C ASP A 66 -24.40 26.90 -1.82
N ASN A 67 -23.49 27.12 -0.87
CA ASN A 67 -22.09 27.44 -1.16
C ASN A 67 -21.35 26.30 -1.87
N VAL A 68 -21.62 25.03 -1.51
CA VAL A 68 -21.02 23.88 -2.19
C VAL A 68 -21.60 23.72 -3.60
N VAL A 69 -22.92 23.78 -3.74
CA VAL A 69 -23.59 23.66 -5.05
C VAL A 69 -23.13 24.76 -6.01
N ALA A 70 -23.10 26.02 -5.55
CA ALA A 70 -22.66 27.14 -6.37
C ALA A 70 -21.20 27.02 -6.80
N ALA A 71 -20.29 26.62 -5.90
CA ALA A 71 -18.89 26.39 -6.24
C ALA A 71 -18.71 25.20 -7.19
N PHE A 72 -19.50 24.14 -7.01
CA PHE A 72 -19.44 22.95 -7.84
C PHE A 72 -19.83 23.26 -9.29
N ASP A 73 -21.01 23.81 -9.50
CA ASP A 73 -21.54 24.11 -10.84
C ASP A 73 -20.71 25.18 -11.55
N ALA A 74 -20.30 26.23 -10.85
CA ALA A 74 -19.62 27.37 -11.47
C ALA A 74 -18.14 27.14 -11.76
N ARG A 75 -17.47 26.28 -10.98
CA ARG A 75 -16.00 26.13 -11.04
C ARG A 75 -15.53 24.68 -11.10
N VAL A 76 -15.95 23.84 -10.16
CA VAL A 76 -15.40 22.46 -10.03
C VAL A 76 -15.77 21.61 -11.23
N PHE A 77 -17.07 21.49 -11.54
CA PHE A 77 -17.57 20.65 -12.62
C PHE A 77 -16.98 21.04 -13.98
N PRO A 78 -17.10 22.30 -14.45
CA PRO A 78 -16.57 22.67 -15.77
C PRO A 78 -15.04 22.54 -15.87
N GLN A 79 -14.29 22.86 -14.81
CA GLN A 79 -12.83 22.75 -14.82
C GLN A 79 -12.38 21.28 -14.90
N GLN A 80 -12.96 20.41 -14.08
CA GLN A 80 -12.53 19.01 -14.03
C GLN A 80 -13.02 18.21 -15.24
N VAL A 81 -14.23 18.49 -15.73
CA VAL A 81 -14.74 17.87 -16.97
C VAL A 81 -13.92 18.30 -18.19
N ALA A 82 -13.48 19.56 -18.24
CA ALA A 82 -12.57 20.01 -19.30
C ALA A 82 -11.18 19.32 -19.22
N THR A 83 -10.78 18.88 -18.03
CA THR A 83 -9.47 18.26 -17.77
C THR A 83 -9.48 16.75 -18.03
N LEU A 84 -10.50 16.04 -17.55
CA LEU A 84 -10.56 14.58 -17.55
C LEU A 84 -11.51 14.03 -18.61
N GLY A 85 -12.55 14.78 -18.96
CA GLY A 85 -13.62 14.33 -19.84
C GLY A 85 -14.99 14.34 -19.15
N PRO A 86 -16.05 13.91 -19.87
CA PRO A 86 -17.41 13.97 -19.35
C PRO A 86 -17.59 13.11 -18.10
N CYS A 87 -18.38 13.62 -17.15
CA CYS A 87 -18.85 12.81 -16.04
C CYS A 87 -19.73 11.65 -16.54
N PRO A 88 -19.54 10.43 -16.04
CA PRO A 88 -20.52 9.35 -16.21
C PRO A 88 -21.90 9.78 -15.67
N ASP A 89 -22.95 9.19 -16.22
CA ASP A 89 -24.35 9.40 -15.78
C ASP A 89 -25.06 8.04 -15.76
N ARG A 90 -24.73 7.21 -14.76
CA ARG A 90 -25.12 5.80 -14.68
C ARG A 90 -26.60 5.62 -14.37
N ASP A 91 -27.20 6.53 -13.61
CA ASP A 91 -28.63 6.54 -13.31
C ASP A 91 -29.44 7.47 -14.22
N ALA A 92 -28.80 8.02 -15.26
CA ALA A 92 -29.40 8.91 -16.26
C ALA A 92 -30.12 10.12 -15.65
N ASN A 93 -29.66 10.59 -14.48
CA ASN A 93 -30.26 11.70 -13.76
C ASN A 93 -29.65 13.06 -14.17
N GLY A 94 -28.48 13.04 -14.82
CA GLY A 94 -27.78 14.22 -15.33
C GLY A 94 -26.97 15.00 -14.29
N ALA A 95 -26.85 14.51 -13.06
CA ALA A 95 -26.19 15.15 -11.94
C ALA A 95 -25.44 14.16 -11.03
N VAL A 96 -24.36 14.64 -10.42
CA VAL A 96 -23.66 13.93 -9.35
C VAL A 96 -24.49 14.05 -8.06
N LEU A 97 -24.60 12.96 -7.31
CA LEU A 97 -25.33 12.92 -6.06
C LEU A 97 -24.40 13.21 -4.89
N LEU A 98 -24.65 14.29 -4.16
CA LEU A 98 -23.96 14.60 -2.91
C LEU A 98 -24.84 14.20 -1.72
N VAL A 99 -24.45 13.17 -0.99
CA VAL A 99 -25.14 12.70 0.21
C VAL A 99 -24.45 13.27 1.44
N VAL A 100 -25.14 14.16 2.14
CA VAL A 100 -24.67 14.78 3.38
C VAL A 100 -25.11 13.92 4.55
N THR A 101 -24.17 13.22 5.21
CA THR A 101 -24.47 12.22 6.24
C THR A 101 -23.38 12.12 7.33
N PRO A 102 -23.76 11.94 8.61
CA PRO A 102 -22.82 11.56 9.67
C PRO A 102 -22.09 10.24 9.41
N ALA A 103 -22.68 9.33 8.62
CA ALA A 103 -22.10 8.03 8.30
C ALA A 103 -20.77 8.16 7.52
N ALA A 104 -20.53 9.31 6.89
CA ALA A 104 -19.27 9.62 6.24
C ALA A 104 -18.11 9.85 7.23
N GLY A 105 -18.39 9.95 8.54
CA GLY A 105 -17.39 10.14 9.58
C GLY A 105 -16.69 11.49 9.42
N SER A 106 -15.37 11.48 9.29
CA SER A 106 -14.57 12.69 9.15
C SER A 106 -14.25 13.07 7.70
N ALA A 107 -14.60 12.25 6.70
CA ALA A 107 -14.08 12.38 5.34
C ALA A 107 -15.19 12.61 4.29
N THR A 108 -14.83 13.34 3.23
CA THR A 108 -15.62 13.40 1.99
C THR A 108 -14.99 12.44 0.99
N PHE A 109 -15.78 11.55 0.40
CA PHE A 109 -15.26 10.50 -0.47
C PHE A 109 -16.28 10.02 -1.50
N PHE A 110 -15.76 9.34 -2.52
CA PHE A 110 -16.49 8.55 -3.49
C PHE A 110 -16.11 7.07 -3.29
N THR A 111 -17.02 6.14 -3.58
CA THR A 111 -16.66 4.72 -3.70
C THR A 111 -17.03 4.15 -5.06
N PRO A 112 -16.12 3.42 -5.75
CA PRO A 112 -16.42 2.84 -7.07
C PRO A 112 -17.61 1.90 -7.11
N PHE A 113 -17.91 1.26 -5.98
CA PHE A 113 -19.02 0.32 -5.83
C PHE A 113 -20.38 1.00 -6.02
N ASP A 114 -20.47 2.30 -5.76
CA ASP A 114 -21.70 3.07 -5.91
C ASP A 114 -22.14 3.17 -7.37
N ALA A 115 -21.20 3.15 -8.31
CA ALA A 115 -21.49 3.25 -9.74
C ALA A 115 -21.76 1.88 -10.41
N MET A 116 -21.60 0.78 -9.68
CA MET A 116 -21.80 -0.59 -10.20
C MET A 116 -23.29 -0.94 -10.33
N THR A 117 -23.62 -1.99 -11.06
CA THR A 117 -24.91 -2.64 -10.91
C THR A 117 -25.00 -3.35 -9.54
N GLU A 118 -26.23 -3.61 -9.07
CA GLU A 118 -26.44 -4.33 -7.82
C GLU A 118 -25.79 -5.73 -7.82
N ASP A 119 -25.89 -6.43 -8.96
CA ASP A 119 -25.26 -7.74 -9.15
C ASP A 119 -23.73 -7.68 -9.11
N GLU A 120 -23.13 -6.63 -9.67
CA GLU A 120 -21.68 -6.42 -9.64
C GLU A 120 -21.18 -6.11 -8.22
N ALA A 121 -21.83 -5.18 -7.51
CA ALA A 121 -21.48 -4.88 -6.12
C ALA A 121 -21.67 -6.10 -5.20
N GLY A 122 -22.72 -6.89 -5.43
CA GLY A 122 -22.98 -8.13 -4.69
C GLY A 122 -21.85 -9.16 -4.82
N ARG A 123 -21.11 -9.15 -5.93
CA ARG A 123 -19.90 -9.97 -6.10
C ARG A 123 -18.77 -9.57 -5.17
N TYR A 124 -18.79 -8.39 -4.57
CA TYR A 124 -17.80 -7.93 -3.58
C TYR A 124 -18.34 -7.93 -2.15
N GLY A 125 -19.53 -8.48 -1.94
CA GLY A 125 -20.20 -8.47 -0.64
C GLY A 125 -20.87 -7.13 -0.32
N LEU A 126 -21.10 -6.28 -1.32
CA LEU A 126 -21.61 -4.92 -1.17
C LEU A 126 -22.98 -4.74 -1.84
N ARG A 127 -23.67 -3.66 -1.50
CA ARG A 127 -24.83 -3.10 -2.20
C ARG A 127 -24.35 -1.92 -3.05
N SER A 128 -25.04 -1.67 -4.16
CA SER A 128 -24.75 -0.52 -5.01
C SER A 128 -25.78 0.60 -4.78
N ASN A 129 -25.33 1.84 -4.96
CA ASN A 129 -26.23 2.98 -5.11
C ASN A 129 -26.62 3.23 -6.59
N GLN A 130 -26.00 2.52 -7.53
CA GLN A 130 -26.19 2.58 -8.97
C GLN A 130 -26.06 3.99 -9.59
N GLY A 131 -25.15 4.82 -9.08
CA GLY A 131 -24.93 6.19 -9.57
C GLY A 131 -23.64 6.84 -9.10
N GLU A 132 -23.38 8.05 -9.58
CA GLU A 132 -22.25 8.89 -9.23
C GLU A 132 -22.47 9.55 -7.85
N VAL A 133 -22.12 8.84 -6.77
CA VAL A 133 -22.39 9.28 -5.40
C VAL A 133 -21.13 9.74 -4.67
N ILE A 134 -21.19 10.92 -4.06
CA ILE A 134 -20.20 11.46 -3.14
C ILE A 134 -20.83 11.58 -1.76
N PHE A 135 -20.18 11.01 -0.75
CA PHE A 135 -20.58 11.13 0.64
C PHE A 135 -19.76 12.21 1.35
N THR A 136 -20.39 13.01 2.19
CA THR A 136 -19.70 14.06 2.95
C THR A 136 -20.37 14.34 4.29
N PRO A 137 -19.61 14.63 5.36
CA PRO A 137 -20.17 15.14 6.61
C PRO A 137 -20.44 16.65 6.54
N LEU A 138 -19.96 17.36 5.50
CA LEU A 138 -19.88 18.83 5.43
C LEU A 138 -19.55 19.43 6.79
N ARG A 139 -18.35 19.17 7.33
CA ARG A 139 -18.03 19.46 8.74
C ARG A 139 -17.57 20.89 9.02
N HIS A 140 -17.13 21.63 8.01
CA HIS A 140 -16.53 22.95 8.21
C HIS A 140 -17.59 24.06 8.17
N ARG A 141 -17.51 25.03 9.09
CA ARG A 141 -18.47 26.13 9.28
C ARG A 141 -17.87 27.50 8.99
N GLY A 142 -18.70 28.46 8.60
CA GLY A 142 -18.33 29.88 8.45
C GLY A 142 -17.11 30.06 7.54
N ASN A 143 -16.09 30.77 8.04
CA ASN A 143 -14.86 31.06 7.28
C ASN A 143 -14.06 29.82 6.87
N GLN A 144 -14.34 28.65 7.46
CA GLN A 144 -13.72 27.37 7.08
C GLN A 144 -14.54 26.62 6.01
N GLY A 145 -15.71 27.12 5.60
CA GLY A 145 -16.60 26.45 4.63
C GLY A 145 -15.95 26.17 3.27
N VAL A 146 -14.92 26.92 2.90
CA VAL A 146 -14.08 26.68 1.71
C VAL A 146 -13.49 25.26 1.68
N TRP A 147 -13.23 24.65 2.84
CA TRP A 147 -12.71 23.29 2.92
C TRP A 147 -13.74 22.23 2.59
N ASN A 148 -15.05 22.51 2.76
CA ASN A 148 -16.09 21.62 2.25
C ASN A 148 -16.09 21.60 0.72
N GLN A 149 -15.96 22.77 0.08
CA GLN A 149 -15.86 22.90 -1.37
C GLN A 149 -14.63 22.19 -1.92
N HIS A 150 -13.47 22.37 -1.27
CA HIS A 150 -12.24 21.66 -1.58
C HIS A 150 -12.39 20.15 -1.49
N ALA A 151 -13.00 19.64 -0.41
CA ALA A 151 -13.18 18.21 -0.19
C ALA A 151 -14.12 17.58 -1.23
N VAL A 152 -15.20 18.28 -1.61
CA VAL A 152 -16.10 17.85 -2.70
C VAL A 152 -15.36 17.86 -4.04
N ALA A 153 -14.55 18.88 -4.33
CA ALA A 153 -13.74 18.94 -5.54
C ALA A 153 -12.73 17.78 -5.62
N SER A 154 -12.11 17.41 -4.50
CA SER A 154 -11.21 16.25 -4.45
C SER A 154 -11.95 14.94 -4.71
N ALA A 155 -13.08 14.70 -4.05
CA ALA A 155 -13.86 13.48 -4.26
C ALA A 155 -14.41 13.37 -5.70
N PHE A 156 -14.85 14.48 -6.30
CA PHE A 156 -15.30 14.49 -7.69
C PHE A 156 -14.17 14.20 -8.68
N HIS A 157 -12.96 14.73 -8.44
CA HIS A 157 -11.81 14.42 -9.27
C HIS A 157 -11.48 12.93 -9.21
N GLN A 158 -11.50 12.35 -8.01
CA GLN A 158 -11.24 10.92 -7.81
C GLN A 158 -12.29 10.05 -8.53
N LEU A 159 -13.56 10.45 -8.54
CA LEU A 159 -14.64 9.80 -9.29
C LEU A 159 -14.36 9.80 -10.80
N LEU A 160 -14.04 10.96 -11.37
CA LEU A 160 -13.72 11.09 -12.78
C LEU A 160 -12.48 10.29 -13.15
N HIS A 161 -11.39 10.46 -12.40
CA HIS A 161 -10.12 9.77 -12.64
C HIS A 161 -10.29 8.25 -12.59
N HIS A 162 -11.01 7.71 -11.59
CA HIS A 162 -11.27 6.27 -11.49
C HIS A 162 -11.98 5.69 -12.72
N THR A 163 -12.79 6.50 -13.40
CA THR A 163 -13.46 6.07 -14.65
C THR A 163 -12.46 5.89 -15.80
N HIS A 164 -11.37 6.65 -15.81
CA HIS A 164 -10.33 6.56 -16.83
C HIS A 164 -9.27 5.51 -16.49
N ASP A 165 -8.76 5.56 -15.27
CA ASP A 165 -7.78 4.62 -14.75
C ASP A 165 -8.13 4.22 -13.31
N PRO A 166 -8.81 3.07 -13.11
CA PRO A 166 -9.12 2.58 -11.78
C PRO A 166 -7.90 2.03 -11.04
N ALA A 167 -6.81 1.70 -11.75
CA ALA A 167 -5.61 1.11 -11.17
C ALA A 167 -4.67 2.16 -10.55
N GLU A 168 -4.62 3.38 -11.11
CA GLU A 168 -3.84 4.50 -10.59
C GLU A 168 -4.48 5.11 -9.33
N VAL A 169 -3.78 5.00 -8.19
CA VAL A 169 -4.23 5.47 -6.87
C VAL A 169 -3.42 6.67 -6.41
N ALA A 170 -2.11 6.68 -6.66
CA ALA A 170 -1.19 7.71 -6.20
C ALA A 170 -1.50 9.06 -6.87
N TRP A 171 -1.59 9.09 -8.20
CA TRP A 171 -1.99 10.31 -8.92
C TRP A 171 -3.43 10.67 -8.68
N ARG A 172 -4.34 9.68 -8.59
CA ARG A 172 -5.76 9.93 -8.32
C ARG A 172 -5.98 10.73 -7.04
N HIS A 173 -5.35 10.31 -5.94
CA HIS A 173 -5.50 11.02 -4.67
C HIS A 173 -4.74 12.36 -4.67
N LEU A 174 -3.52 12.39 -5.22
CA LEU A 174 -2.71 13.61 -5.23
C LEU A 174 -3.33 14.72 -6.10
N LEU A 175 -3.77 14.38 -7.32
CA LEU A 175 -4.44 15.31 -8.23
C LEU A 175 -5.84 15.68 -7.73
N GLY A 176 -6.53 14.78 -7.03
CA GLY A 176 -7.79 15.11 -6.36
C GLY A 176 -7.62 16.22 -5.32
N ASN A 177 -6.63 16.09 -4.44
CA ASN A 177 -6.35 17.15 -3.46
C ASN A 177 -5.73 18.41 -4.10
N PHE A 178 -5.15 18.32 -5.29
CA PHE A 178 -4.76 19.51 -6.07
C PHE A 178 -5.98 20.21 -6.72
N ALA A 179 -7.03 19.46 -7.06
CA ALA A 179 -8.11 19.93 -7.93
C ALA A 179 -8.91 21.11 -7.35
N GLY A 180 -9.08 21.18 -6.02
CA GLY A 180 -9.76 22.32 -5.40
C GLY A 180 -9.00 23.64 -5.59
N VAL A 181 -7.66 23.61 -5.61
CA VAL A 181 -6.83 24.79 -5.89
C VAL A 181 -6.89 25.12 -7.38
N ALA A 182 -6.80 24.12 -8.25
CA ALA A 182 -6.91 24.30 -9.70
C ALA A 182 -8.27 24.90 -10.14
N ALA A 183 -9.37 24.48 -9.49
CA ALA A 183 -10.70 25.06 -9.72
C ALA A 183 -10.90 26.42 -9.01
N GLY A 184 -9.93 26.90 -8.25
CA GLY A 184 -10.02 28.18 -7.53
C GLY A 184 -11.09 28.19 -6.44
N VAL A 185 -11.41 27.03 -5.86
CA VAL A 185 -12.35 26.87 -4.72
C VAL A 185 -11.63 26.57 -3.41
N ALA A 186 -10.30 26.51 -3.44
CA ALA A 186 -9.45 26.34 -2.27
C ALA A 186 -8.30 27.36 -2.31
N PRO A 187 -7.82 27.84 -1.15
CA PRO A 187 -6.69 28.75 -1.11
C PRO A 187 -5.39 28.03 -1.51
N VAL A 188 -4.47 28.75 -2.15
CA VAL A 188 -3.17 28.22 -2.59
C VAL A 188 -2.37 27.58 -1.45
N ARG A 189 -2.53 28.06 -0.21
CA ARG A 189 -1.89 27.48 0.98
C ARG A 189 -2.29 26.03 1.26
N ALA A 190 -3.37 25.52 0.66
CA ALA A 190 -3.74 24.10 0.72
C ALA A 190 -2.65 23.18 0.14
N LEU A 191 -1.79 23.69 -0.76
CA LEU A 191 -0.71 22.92 -1.38
C LEU A 191 0.44 22.56 -0.42
N TRP A 192 0.58 23.24 0.73
CA TRP A 192 1.62 22.93 1.73
C TRP A 192 1.10 22.92 3.18
N GLY A 193 -0.17 23.27 3.37
CA GLY A 193 -0.89 23.18 4.64
C GLY A 193 -0.75 24.41 5.54
N GLU A 194 -1.90 24.88 6.03
CA GLU A 194 -2.11 25.19 7.46
C GLU A 194 -2.75 23.93 8.07
N ALA A 195 -1.93 22.94 8.42
CA ALA A 195 -2.34 21.68 9.05
C ALA A 195 -3.26 20.72 8.23
N ASP A 196 -3.13 19.42 8.42
CA ASP A 196 -4.04 18.41 7.86
C ASP A 196 -5.46 18.53 8.48
N PRO A 197 -6.48 17.82 7.97
CA PRO A 197 -7.80 17.69 8.59
C PRO A 197 -7.83 17.51 10.12
N GLU A 198 -6.78 16.95 10.71
CA GLU A 198 -6.59 16.67 12.13
C GLU A 198 -5.72 17.71 12.86
N GLY A 199 -5.26 18.77 12.17
CA GLY A 199 -4.48 19.85 12.77
C GLY A 199 -2.97 19.61 12.82
N ARG A 200 -2.43 18.63 12.08
CA ARG A 200 -0.99 18.32 12.04
C ARG A 200 -0.27 19.02 10.89
N LEU A 201 0.85 19.67 11.16
CA LEU A 201 1.70 20.26 10.13
C LEU A 201 2.47 19.16 9.37
N HIS A 202 2.40 19.20 8.04
CA HIS A 202 3.17 18.31 7.17
C HIS A 202 4.64 18.66 7.13
N ARG A 203 5.49 17.66 7.35
CA ARG A 203 6.93 17.81 7.27
C ARG A 203 7.46 17.40 5.89
N PRO A 204 8.53 18.05 5.39
CA PRO A 204 9.10 17.72 4.09
C PRO A 204 9.63 16.28 4.03
N GLU A 205 10.07 15.71 5.15
CA GLU A 205 10.56 14.33 5.21
C GLU A 205 9.45 13.28 5.25
N GLU A 206 8.17 13.66 5.27
CA GLU A 206 7.06 12.70 5.23
C GLU A 206 7.06 11.92 3.89
N PRO A 207 6.68 10.63 3.91
CA PRO A 207 6.53 9.84 2.68
C PRO A 207 5.52 10.46 1.71
N TRP A 208 5.61 10.04 0.45
CA TRP A 208 4.68 10.45 -0.59
C TRP A 208 3.25 10.19 -0.15
N SER A 209 2.48 11.27 -0.02
CA SER A 209 1.09 11.23 0.41
C SER A 209 0.25 12.15 -0.46
N ALA A 210 -1.06 12.03 -0.35
CA ALA A 210 -1.98 12.92 -1.06
C ALA A 210 -2.06 14.33 -0.43
N TRP A 211 -1.28 14.62 0.61
CA TRP A 211 -1.33 15.87 1.36
C TRP A 211 0.05 16.47 1.56
N GLY A 212 0.10 17.76 1.90
CA GLY A 212 1.35 18.45 2.20
C GLY A 212 2.25 18.64 0.98
N TRP A 213 3.56 18.56 1.19
CA TRP A 213 4.59 18.91 0.21
C TRP A 213 4.47 18.24 -1.17
N PRO A 214 4.05 16.97 -1.32
CA PRO A 214 3.80 16.38 -2.63
C PRO A 214 2.81 17.16 -3.52
N LEU A 215 1.86 17.93 -2.96
CA LEU A 215 0.97 18.77 -3.76
C LEU A 215 1.71 19.92 -4.45
N LEU A 216 2.75 20.46 -3.81
CA LEU A 216 3.64 21.43 -4.43
C LEU A 216 4.39 20.84 -5.63
N PHE A 217 4.62 19.52 -5.65
CA PHE A 217 5.26 18.87 -6.80
C PHE A 217 4.37 18.92 -8.04
N VAL A 218 3.06 18.73 -7.89
CA VAL A 218 2.09 18.90 -9.00
C VAL A 218 2.15 20.32 -9.56
N GLN A 219 2.15 21.32 -8.68
CA GLN A 219 2.30 22.72 -9.09
C GLN A 219 3.63 22.98 -9.79
N TYR A 220 4.73 22.44 -9.25
CA TYR A 220 6.05 22.56 -9.84
C TYR A 220 6.10 21.95 -11.24
N LEU A 221 5.52 20.76 -11.45
CA LEU A 221 5.42 20.14 -12.76
C LEU A 221 4.62 21.01 -13.75
N ALA A 222 3.49 21.57 -13.33
CA ALA A 222 2.68 22.45 -14.17
C ALA A 222 3.45 23.72 -14.60
N GLU A 223 4.22 24.33 -13.69
CA GLU A 223 5.00 25.54 -13.99
C GLU A 223 6.22 25.27 -14.88
N GLN A 224 6.86 24.12 -14.70
CA GLN A 224 8.09 23.77 -15.44
C GLN A 224 7.81 23.13 -16.80
N LEU A 225 6.72 22.35 -16.91
CA LEU A 225 6.41 21.53 -18.08
C LEU A 225 5.11 21.94 -18.80
N GLY A 226 4.32 22.85 -18.23
CA GLY A 226 3.10 23.42 -18.79
C GLY A 226 1.81 23.04 -18.06
N GLU A 227 0.80 23.90 -18.15
CA GLU A 227 -0.45 23.78 -17.38
C GLU A 227 -1.29 22.53 -17.71
N SER A 228 -1.06 21.89 -18.85
CA SER A 228 -1.76 20.65 -19.24
C SER A 228 -1.19 19.38 -18.59
N VAL A 229 -0.07 19.47 -17.88
CA VAL A 229 0.63 18.31 -17.30
C VAL A 229 -0.23 17.55 -16.29
N PRO A 230 -0.93 18.19 -15.33
CA PRO A 230 -1.82 17.47 -14.41
C PRO A 230 -2.89 16.65 -15.15
N ALA A 231 -3.46 17.18 -16.23
CA ALA A 231 -4.45 16.47 -17.05
C ALA A 231 -3.83 15.23 -17.71
N ARG A 232 -2.65 15.40 -18.33
CA ARG A 232 -1.90 14.31 -18.97
C ARG A 232 -1.56 13.19 -18.00
N LEU A 233 -1.16 13.52 -16.77
CA LEU A 233 -0.85 12.53 -15.73
C LEU A 233 -2.11 11.77 -15.30
N ALA A 234 -3.25 12.46 -15.16
CA ALA A 234 -4.51 11.83 -14.77
C ALA A 234 -5.10 10.90 -15.83
N THR A 235 -4.69 11.02 -17.09
CA THR A 235 -5.16 10.17 -18.20
C THR A 235 -4.08 9.22 -18.73
N SER A 236 -2.90 9.18 -18.12
CA SER A 236 -1.82 8.29 -18.52
C SER A 236 -2.12 6.87 -18.03
N PRO A 237 -1.91 5.82 -18.86
CA PRO A 237 -2.01 4.44 -18.41
C PRO A 237 -0.74 3.96 -17.70
N LEU A 238 0.29 4.80 -17.60
CA LEU A 238 1.56 4.45 -16.94
C LEU A 238 1.50 4.74 -15.44
N PRO A 239 1.96 3.82 -14.59
CA PRO A 239 1.83 3.97 -13.16
C PRO A 239 2.83 4.96 -12.58
N GLY A 240 2.39 5.79 -11.63
CA GLY A 240 3.25 6.63 -10.81
C GLY A 240 4.20 7.51 -11.64
N LEU A 241 5.48 7.56 -11.28
CA LEU A 241 6.45 8.45 -11.95
C LEU A 241 6.80 8.04 -13.39
N ALA A 242 6.46 6.83 -13.84
CA ALA A 242 6.69 6.43 -15.24
C ALA A 242 5.93 7.33 -16.22
N ALA A 243 4.75 7.84 -15.85
CA ALA A 243 4.01 8.81 -16.65
C ALA A 243 4.76 10.15 -16.81
N VAL A 244 5.54 10.55 -15.81
CA VAL A 244 6.39 11.75 -15.88
C VAL A 244 7.59 11.50 -16.80
N ASP A 245 8.21 10.33 -16.71
CA ASP A 245 9.34 9.94 -17.55
C ASP A 245 8.96 9.84 -19.04
N GLU A 246 7.81 9.24 -19.35
CA GLU A 246 7.27 9.20 -20.71
C GLU A 246 7.05 10.62 -21.25
N LEU A 247 6.43 11.49 -20.45
CA LEU A 247 6.14 12.86 -20.81
C LEU A 247 7.42 13.70 -21.07
N LEU A 248 8.48 13.46 -20.31
CA LEU A 248 9.79 14.10 -20.53
C LEU A 248 10.44 13.60 -21.83
N SER A 249 10.39 12.28 -22.05
CA SER A 249 10.91 11.64 -23.26
C SER A 249 10.21 12.15 -24.52
N GLU A 250 8.89 12.28 -24.53
CA GLU A 250 8.11 12.84 -25.64
C GLU A 250 8.51 14.27 -26.01
N ARG A 251 8.96 15.05 -25.01
CA ARG A 251 9.40 16.43 -25.17
C ARG A 251 10.88 16.58 -25.49
N GLY A 252 11.64 15.48 -25.52
CA GLY A 252 13.09 15.50 -25.65
C GLY A 252 13.78 16.19 -24.48
N ASP A 253 13.15 16.22 -23.29
CA ASP A 253 13.78 16.73 -22.07
C ASP A 253 14.79 15.68 -21.58
N PRO A 254 16.07 16.03 -21.35
CA PRO A 254 17.08 15.06 -20.93
C PRO A 254 16.95 14.62 -19.47
N ARG A 255 16.09 15.28 -18.68
CA ARG A 255 15.84 14.92 -17.28
C ARG A 255 14.91 13.72 -17.18
N ASN A 256 14.98 13.02 -16.04
CA ASN A 256 13.96 12.06 -15.63
C ASN A 256 13.13 12.58 -14.44
N SER A 257 12.17 11.78 -13.99
CA SER A 257 11.28 12.06 -12.86
C SER A 257 12.03 12.30 -11.54
N LEU A 258 13.13 11.58 -11.29
CA LEU A 258 13.99 11.80 -10.12
C LEU A 258 14.78 13.10 -10.21
N ASP A 259 15.17 13.53 -11.41
CA ASP A 259 15.79 14.83 -11.60
C ASP A 259 14.82 15.96 -11.25
N LEU A 260 13.56 15.85 -11.68
CA LEU A 260 12.52 16.82 -11.33
C LEU A 260 12.21 16.83 -9.84
N LEU A 261 12.22 15.67 -9.17
CA LEU A 261 12.03 15.63 -7.72
C LEU A 261 13.17 16.30 -6.97
N ALA A 262 14.41 16.11 -7.41
CA ALA A 262 15.56 16.76 -6.81
C ALA A 262 15.57 18.28 -7.06
N ASP A 263 15.19 18.70 -8.28
CA ASP A 263 15.02 20.12 -8.62
C ASP A 263 13.88 20.75 -7.79
N PHE A 264 12.75 20.06 -7.68
CA PHE A 264 11.60 20.45 -6.85
C PHE A 264 11.98 20.61 -5.37
N ALA A 265 12.70 19.65 -4.79
CA ALA A 265 13.16 19.74 -3.41
C ALA A 265 14.05 20.97 -3.21
N MET A 266 14.97 21.22 -4.15
CA MET A 266 15.80 22.43 -4.11
C MET A 266 14.97 23.71 -4.32
N ALA A 267 13.94 23.68 -5.16
CA ALA A 267 13.01 24.79 -5.36
C ALA A 267 12.22 25.15 -4.10
N CYS A 268 11.83 24.15 -3.30
CA CYS A 268 11.20 24.35 -2.00
C CYS A 268 12.12 25.07 -1.00
N TRP A 269 13.43 24.84 -1.09
CA TRP A 269 14.41 25.46 -0.19
C TRP A 269 14.81 26.88 -0.62
N LEU A 270 15.24 27.01 -1.88
CA LEU A 270 15.78 28.26 -2.42
C LEU A 270 14.66 29.25 -2.72
N ALA A 271 13.57 28.77 -3.33
CA ALA A 271 12.47 29.58 -3.84
C ALA A 271 12.94 30.75 -4.71
N ASP A 272 13.92 30.50 -5.58
CA ASP A 272 14.55 31.52 -6.41
C ASP A 272 14.32 31.22 -7.91
N PRO A 273 13.37 31.92 -8.56
CA PRO A 273 13.08 31.73 -9.97
C PRO A 273 14.15 32.34 -10.91
N ALA A 274 15.13 33.08 -10.40
CA ALA A 274 16.22 33.65 -11.20
C ALA A 274 17.43 32.71 -11.33
N LEU A 275 17.56 31.70 -10.44
CA LEU A 275 18.65 30.73 -10.48
C LEU A 275 18.35 29.56 -11.42
N ALA A 276 19.42 29.04 -12.07
CA ALA A 276 19.40 27.82 -12.87
C ALA A 276 18.22 27.77 -13.89
N ALA A 277 18.02 28.88 -14.62
CA ALA A 277 16.92 29.04 -15.59
C ALA A 277 15.51 28.85 -14.98
N GLY A 278 15.35 29.12 -13.68
CA GLY A 278 14.08 29.08 -12.97
C GLY A 278 13.68 27.70 -12.45
N ARG A 279 14.57 26.69 -12.51
CA ARG A 279 14.28 25.34 -12.02
C ARG A 279 14.27 25.22 -10.49
N PHE A 280 14.84 26.19 -9.78
CA PHE A 280 14.91 26.21 -8.30
C PHE A 280 13.97 27.24 -7.67
N GLY A 281 12.85 27.53 -8.33
CA GLY A 281 11.83 28.43 -7.81
C GLY A 281 10.44 28.10 -8.33
N PHE A 282 9.45 28.68 -7.66
CA PHE A 282 8.06 28.71 -8.05
C PHE A 282 7.74 30.10 -8.64
N ARG A 283 6.85 30.14 -9.63
CA ARG A 283 6.44 31.37 -10.32
C ARG A 283 5.18 31.96 -9.71
N ALA A 284 4.21 31.12 -9.33
CA ALA A 284 2.90 31.59 -8.86
C ALA A 284 2.92 32.10 -7.41
N PHE A 285 3.77 31.52 -6.55
CA PHE A 285 3.86 31.86 -5.12
C PHE A 285 5.19 31.37 -4.54
N VAL A 286 5.50 31.76 -3.30
CA VAL A 286 6.66 31.26 -2.56
C VAL A 286 6.19 30.34 -1.43
N PRO A 287 6.50 29.03 -1.45
CA PRO A 287 6.15 28.14 -0.35
C PRO A 287 6.95 28.48 0.92
N PRO A 288 6.51 28.02 2.11
CA PRO A 288 7.32 28.14 3.31
C PRO A 288 8.67 27.43 3.11
N ARG A 289 9.74 27.96 3.69
CA ARG A 289 11.04 27.28 3.63
C ARG A 289 11.07 26.07 4.57
N PRO A 290 11.42 24.86 4.11
CA PRO A 290 11.53 23.69 4.96
C PRO A 290 12.67 23.83 5.99
N GLN A 291 12.56 23.15 7.12
CA GLN A 291 13.63 23.08 8.10
C GLN A 291 14.68 22.03 7.69
N PRO A 292 15.98 22.29 7.90
CA PRO A 292 17.01 21.29 7.65
C PRO A 292 16.92 20.17 8.68
N ALA A 293 17.12 18.93 8.22
CA ALA A 293 17.24 17.79 9.11
C ALA A 293 18.52 17.87 9.95
N THR A 294 19.58 18.46 9.41
CA THR A 294 20.79 18.77 10.18
C THR A 294 21.60 19.93 9.60
N ARG A 295 22.31 20.63 10.48
CA ARG A 295 23.31 21.65 10.15
C ARG A 295 24.68 21.14 10.56
N LEU A 296 25.62 21.11 9.63
CA LEU A 296 26.97 20.57 9.80
C LEU A 296 27.99 21.69 9.68
N ARG A 297 29.05 21.65 10.48
CA ARG A 297 30.17 22.60 10.32
C ARG A 297 31.20 22.00 9.37
N SER A 298 31.57 22.72 8.31
CA SER A 298 32.41 22.20 7.22
C SER A 298 33.72 21.56 7.68
N SER A 299 34.32 22.01 8.79
CA SER A 299 35.60 21.52 9.31
C SER A 299 35.51 20.49 10.45
N ARG A 300 34.30 20.08 10.86
CA ARG A 300 34.12 19.15 11.99
C ARG A 300 33.58 17.80 11.51
N PRO A 301 34.31 16.69 11.72
CA PRO A 301 33.83 15.39 11.29
C PRO A 301 32.61 14.97 12.09
N ILE A 302 31.63 14.36 11.42
CA ILE A 302 30.39 13.88 12.04
C ILE A 302 29.85 12.69 11.26
N SER A 303 29.12 11.81 11.94
CA SER A 303 28.29 10.80 11.31
C SER A 303 26.91 10.79 11.95
N GLY A 304 25.90 10.41 11.18
CA GLY A 304 24.52 10.36 11.65
C GLY A 304 23.60 9.59 10.71
N GLN A 305 22.36 9.40 11.15
CA GLN A 305 21.29 8.78 10.37
C GLN A 305 20.07 9.69 10.39
N ILE A 306 19.43 9.85 9.25
CA ILE A 306 18.26 10.71 9.07
C ILE A 306 17.14 9.85 8.48
N PRO A 307 15.98 9.75 9.16
CA PRO A 307 14.80 9.13 8.57
C PRO A 307 14.21 10.05 7.49
N VAL A 308 13.90 9.48 6.33
CA VAL A 308 13.29 10.20 5.19
C VAL A 308 12.24 9.31 4.57
N GLY A 309 11.04 9.84 4.35
CA GLY A 309 9.98 9.17 3.60
C GLY A 309 10.32 9.04 2.13
N VAL A 310 9.96 7.90 1.52
CA VAL A 310 10.09 7.70 0.07
C VAL A 310 9.22 8.72 -0.66
N GLY A 311 9.80 9.43 -1.62
CA GLY A 311 9.17 10.57 -2.30
C GLY A 311 9.14 11.87 -1.49
N GLY A 312 9.45 11.81 -0.19
CA GLY A 312 9.72 12.97 0.65
C GLY A 312 11.11 13.54 0.41
N MET A 313 11.43 14.64 1.07
CA MET A 313 12.70 15.36 0.89
C MET A 313 13.34 15.70 2.23
N THR A 314 14.67 15.59 2.28
CA THR A 314 15.46 16.02 3.42
C THR A 314 16.55 16.98 3.03
N PHE A 315 16.94 17.85 3.95
CA PHE A 315 17.91 18.91 3.71
C PHE A 315 19.06 18.88 4.71
N LEU A 316 20.27 18.91 4.18
CA LEU A 316 21.51 19.09 4.93
C LEU A 316 22.05 20.48 4.61
N VAL A 317 22.53 21.19 5.62
CA VAL A 317 23.23 22.47 5.42
C VAL A 317 24.63 22.35 5.99
N VAL A 318 25.64 22.43 5.12
CA VAL A 318 27.04 22.49 5.55
C VAL A 318 27.47 23.95 5.61
N GLU A 319 27.69 24.44 6.83
CA GLU A 319 28.04 25.82 7.13
C GLU A 319 29.56 26.04 7.02
N GLY A 320 29.93 27.10 6.30
CA GLY A 320 31.31 27.52 6.15
C GLY A 320 31.92 28.05 7.43
N THR A 321 33.13 27.59 7.71
CA THR A 321 33.91 27.97 8.90
C THR A 321 35.08 28.89 8.55
N GLY A 322 35.39 29.04 7.26
CA GLY A 322 36.64 29.64 6.76
C GLY A 322 37.86 28.71 6.87
N GLU A 323 37.67 27.46 7.29
CA GLU A 323 38.69 26.42 7.37
C GLU A 323 38.53 25.41 6.21
N LEU A 324 39.45 24.45 6.11
CA LEU A 324 39.36 23.37 5.12
C LEU A 324 38.07 22.55 5.31
N ALA A 325 37.23 22.50 4.28
CA ALA A 325 36.02 21.70 4.29
C ALA A 325 36.35 20.21 4.15
N LEU A 326 35.73 19.39 5.01
CA LEU A 326 35.80 17.95 4.96
C LEU A 326 34.80 17.39 3.94
N PRO A 327 35.15 16.32 3.20
CA PRO A 327 34.26 15.75 2.18
C PRO A 327 32.98 15.18 2.80
N LEU A 328 31.86 15.35 2.12
CA LEU A 328 30.55 14.81 2.52
C LEU A 328 30.28 13.50 1.77
N ALA A 329 29.84 12.49 2.49
CA ALA A 329 29.37 11.23 1.94
C ALA A 329 27.97 10.91 2.46
N LEU A 330 27.12 10.42 1.56
CA LEU A 330 25.74 10.04 1.81
C LEU A 330 25.55 8.59 1.41
N LEU A 331 24.93 7.78 2.25
CA LEU A 331 24.63 6.38 1.94
C LEU A 331 23.15 6.10 2.19
N GLY A 332 22.42 5.86 1.12
CA GLY A 332 21.02 5.45 1.13
C GLY A 332 20.83 3.95 1.35
N GLU A 333 19.59 3.55 1.61
CA GLU A 333 19.21 2.14 1.69
C GLU A 333 19.36 1.46 0.31
N PRO A 334 19.96 0.25 0.24
CA PRO A 334 20.16 -0.48 -1.02
C PRO A 334 18.86 -0.85 -1.72
N GLY A 335 18.89 -0.87 -3.05
CA GLY A 335 17.72 -1.24 -3.87
C GLY A 335 16.73 -0.08 -4.12
N LEU A 336 16.92 1.05 -3.45
CA LEU A 336 16.17 2.28 -3.74
C LEU A 336 16.95 3.19 -4.69
N ARG A 337 16.20 3.92 -5.52
CA ARG A 337 16.76 4.99 -6.35
C ARG A 337 16.89 6.24 -5.47
N TRP A 338 18.09 6.79 -5.34
CA TRP A 338 18.34 8.01 -4.59
C TRP A 338 18.76 9.13 -5.53
N THR A 339 18.28 10.35 -5.26
CA THR A 339 18.65 11.55 -6.03
C THR A 339 18.94 12.71 -5.08
N ALA A 340 19.76 13.66 -5.55
CA ALA A 340 20.10 14.84 -4.78
C ALA A 340 20.44 16.04 -5.67
N ARG A 341 20.34 17.23 -5.08
CA ARG A 341 20.92 18.48 -5.59
C ARG A 341 21.73 19.13 -4.49
N ALA A 342 22.86 19.72 -4.86
CA ALA A 342 23.64 20.54 -3.95
C ALA A 342 23.87 21.93 -4.56
N VAL A 343 23.61 22.97 -3.77
CA VAL A 343 23.84 24.36 -4.18
C VAL A 343 24.70 25.04 -3.12
N LEU A 344 25.87 25.52 -3.57
CA LEU A 344 26.71 26.43 -2.82
C LEU A 344 26.06 27.81 -2.86
N ARG A 345 25.64 28.28 -1.69
CA ARG A 345 25.16 29.63 -1.45
C ARG A 345 26.30 30.47 -0.90
N ARG A 346 26.66 31.52 -1.62
CA ARG A 346 27.75 32.39 -1.17
C ARG A 346 27.19 33.59 -0.45
N HIS A 347 27.83 33.97 0.66
CA HIS A 347 27.55 35.26 1.27
C HIS A 347 28.00 36.42 0.36
N LEU A 348 29.04 36.19 -0.46
CA LEU A 348 29.54 37.09 -1.48
C LEU A 348 29.73 36.35 -2.81
N GLY A 349 28.94 36.73 -3.82
CA GLY A 349 29.02 36.19 -5.18
C GLY A 349 27.81 35.31 -5.56
N PRO A 350 27.78 34.76 -6.78
CA PRO A 350 26.65 33.98 -7.26
C PRO A 350 26.62 32.59 -6.62
N ASP A 351 25.40 32.11 -6.39
CA ASP A 351 25.14 30.72 -6.03
C ASP A 351 25.60 29.78 -7.16
N ARG A 352 26.11 28.61 -6.80
CA ARG A 352 26.67 27.64 -7.74
C ARG A 352 26.23 26.23 -7.42
N GLU A 353 25.75 25.50 -8.41
CA GLU A 353 25.45 24.08 -8.27
C GLU A 353 26.72 23.24 -8.12
N ILE A 354 26.64 22.23 -7.25
CA ILE A 354 27.69 21.23 -7.02
C ILE A 354 27.13 19.87 -7.46
N PRO A 355 27.80 19.13 -8.37
CA PRO A 355 27.33 17.83 -8.81
C PRO A 355 27.22 16.83 -7.65
N VAL A 356 26.10 16.10 -7.59
CA VAL A 356 25.88 14.98 -6.68
C VAL A 356 25.19 13.87 -7.43
N ALA A 357 25.74 12.66 -7.34
CA ALA A 357 25.14 11.46 -7.91
C ALA A 357 25.33 10.27 -6.96
N PHE A 358 24.28 9.48 -6.81
CA PHE A 358 24.35 8.20 -6.11
C PHE A 358 24.79 7.11 -7.08
N ASP A 359 25.68 6.22 -6.62
CA ASP A 359 26.02 5.00 -7.35
C ASP A 359 24.97 3.90 -7.15
N ALA A 360 25.18 2.74 -7.81
CA ALA A 360 24.26 1.60 -7.74
C ALA A 360 24.14 0.99 -6.33
N GLN A 361 25.09 1.30 -5.44
CA GLN A 361 25.12 0.86 -4.05
C GLN A 361 24.45 1.88 -3.12
N GLY A 362 23.95 2.99 -3.65
CA GLY A 362 23.32 4.06 -2.89
C GLY A 362 24.33 4.97 -2.19
N LEU A 363 25.60 4.99 -2.59
CA LEU A 363 26.61 5.91 -2.05
C LEU A 363 26.76 7.13 -2.97
N ALA A 364 26.68 8.33 -2.39
CA ALA A 364 27.06 9.58 -3.06
C ALA A 364 28.23 10.23 -2.31
N ARG A 365 29.22 10.71 -3.05
CA ARG A 365 30.33 11.52 -2.53
C ARG A 365 30.19 12.92 -3.09
N VAL A 366 30.11 13.90 -2.21
CA VAL A 366 30.00 15.30 -2.56
C VAL A 366 31.34 15.96 -2.26
N GLU A 367 31.98 16.47 -3.30
CA GLU A 367 33.16 17.32 -3.15
C GLU A 367 32.71 18.66 -2.53
N THR A 368 32.94 18.81 -1.23
CA THR A 368 32.63 20.04 -0.51
C THR A 368 33.62 21.13 -0.93
N PRO A 369 33.17 22.22 -1.58
CA PRO A 369 34.07 23.31 -1.94
C PRO A 369 34.63 24.00 -0.70
N ALA A 370 35.61 24.88 -0.89
CA ALA A 370 35.99 25.82 0.17
C ALA A 370 34.77 26.70 0.52
N LEU A 371 34.47 26.79 1.82
CA LEU A 371 33.31 27.50 2.36
C LEU A 371 33.80 28.57 3.35
N ASP A 372 33.70 29.84 2.95
CA ASP A 372 34.01 30.97 3.83
C ASP A 372 32.95 31.12 4.93
N ARG A 373 33.25 31.90 5.97
CA ARG A 373 32.27 32.17 7.02
C ARG A 373 31.06 32.89 6.42
N GLY A 374 29.89 32.26 6.53
CA GLY A 374 28.63 32.76 5.96
C GLY A 374 28.23 32.08 4.66
N ASP A 375 29.12 31.30 4.02
CA ASP A 375 28.74 30.41 2.93
C ASP A 375 28.00 29.18 3.47
N GLU A 376 27.06 28.66 2.69
CA GLU A 376 26.33 27.45 3.00
C GLU A 376 26.32 26.52 1.77
N LEU A 377 26.67 25.25 1.94
CA LEU A 377 26.33 24.21 0.95
C LEU A 377 25.02 23.56 1.38
N VAL A 378 23.95 23.82 0.64
CA VAL A 378 22.65 23.19 0.85
C VAL A 378 22.58 21.94 0.01
N VAL A 379 22.25 20.80 0.61
CA VAL A 379 22.07 19.52 -0.08
C VAL A 379 20.66 19.02 0.17
N ALA A 380 19.84 18.98 -0.89
CA ALA A 380 18.53 18.34 -0.89
C ALA A 380 18.69 16.89 -1.33
N VAL A 381 18.15 15.95 -0.56
CA VAL A 381 18.23 14.51 -0.83
C VAL A 381 16.83 13.93 -0.84
N VAL A 382 16.52 13.14 -1.87
CA VAL A 382 15.20 12.52 -2.06
C VAL A 382 15.40 11.02 -2.34
N PRO A 383 14.85 10.12 -1.51
CA PRO A 383 14.64 8.73 -1.90
C PRO A 383 13.47 8.67 -2.91
N GLY A 384 13.75 8.23 -4.14
CA GLY A 384 12.76 8.15 -5.21
C GLY A 384 11.76 7.02 -5.00
N PRO A 385 10.45 7.25 -5.23
CA PRO A 385 9.45 6.18 -5.22
C PRO A 385 9.66 5.23 -6.40
N ALA A 386 9.15 4.01 -6.27
CA ALA A 386 9.10 3.06 -7.37
C ALA A 386 7.99 3.42 -8.37
N ASP A 387 8.11 2.95 -9.61
CA ASP A 387 7.16 3.25 -10.69
C ASP A 387 5.89 2.39 -10.53
N HIS A 388 5.04 2.80 -9.60
CA HIS A 388 3.85 2.07 -9.19
C HIS A 388 2.66 3.00 -8.96
N ALA A 389 1.48 2.43 -9.20
CA ALA A 389 0.19 3.11 -9.09
C ALA A 389 -0.26 3.32 -7.63
N ALA A 390 0.35 2.63 -6.67
CA ALA A 390 0.06 2.78 -5.25
C ALA A 390 1.07 3.76 -4.60
N PRO A 391 0.64 4.55 -3.59
CA PRO A 391 1.56 5.39 -2.84
C PRO A 391 2.63 4.56 -2.11
N ASP A 392 3.82 5.14 -1.93
CA ASP A 392 4.93 4.52 -1.19
C ASP A 392 5.11 5.26 0.14
N ASP A 393 4.56 4.70 1.22
CA ASP A 393 4.54 5.32 2.55
C ASP A 393 5.77 4.98 3.41
N ARG A 394 6.79 4.34 2.82
CA ARG A 394 7.95 3.88 3.58
C ARG A 394 8.79 5.04 4.08
N THR A 395 9.22 4.98 5.34
CA THR A 395 10.35 5.79 5.85
C THR A 395 11.64 4.97 5.81
N VAL A 396 12.69 5.50 5.19
CA VAL A 396 14.00 4.87 4.98
C VAL A 396 15.09 5.68 5.69
N LEU A 397 16.27 5.09 5.89
CA LEU A 397 17.38 5.76 6.58
C LEU A 397 18.44 6.24 5.59
N LEU A 398 18.74 7.53 5.62
CA LEU A 398 19.90 8.13 4.98
C LEU A 398 21.04 8.21 6.01
N GLN A 399 22.17 7.56 5.73
CA GLN A 399 23.38 7.74 6.53
C GLN A 399 24.20 8.91 5.98
N VAL A 400 24.66 9.78 6.87
CA VAL A 400 25.44 10.98 6.54
C VAL A 400 26.80 10.89 7.22
N GLY A 401 27.87 11.19 6.49
CA GLY A 401 29.22 11.29 7.01
C GLY A 401 29.95 12.51 6.47
N LEU A 402 30.39 13.43 7.33
CA LEU A 402 31.29 14.53 6.99
C LEU A 402 32.70 14.17 7.47
N GLY A 403 33.68 14.13 6.57
CA GLY A 403 35.00 13.59 6.85
C GLY A 403 35.03 12.09 7.12
N TRP A 404 33.92 11.38 6.87
CA TRP A 404 33.77 9.95 7.07
C TRP A 404 32.91 9.35 5.95
N VAL A 405 33.17 8.09 5.59
CA VAL A 405 32.36 7.37 4.59
C VAL A 405 31.51 6.35 5.32
N PRO A 406 30.17 6.53 5.37
CA PRO A 406 29.28 5.55 5.96
C PRO A 406 29.48 4.17 5.34
N ARG A 407 29.41 3.12 6.17
CA ARG A 407 29.53 1.73 5.73
C ARG A 407 28.27 0.98 6.11
N GLN A 408 27.85 0.08 5.23
CA GLN A 408 26.86 -0.92 5.60
C GLN A 408 27.42 -1.80 6.73
N ALA A 409 26.56 -2.22 7.65
CA ALA A 409 26.94 -3.23 8.62
C ALA A 409 27.44 -4.47 7.85
N PRO A 410 28.61 -5.03 8.19
CA PRO A 410 29.09 -6.23 7.52
C PRO A 410 28.04 -7.34 7.65
N LEU A 411 27.83 -8.09 6.55
CA LEU A 411 27.18 -9.41 6.63
C LEU A 411 27.93 -10.20 7.70
N GLU A 412 27.24 -10.66 8.74
CA GLU A 412 27.85 -11.37 9.87
C GLU A 412 28.84 -12.45 9.41
N SER A 413 29.94 -12.61 10.15
CA SER A 413 30.83 -13.75 10.00
C SER A 413 30.09 -15.04 10.42
N GLY A 414 29.53 -15.78 9.45
CA GLY A 414 28.85 -17.05 9.66
C GLY A 414 28.28 -17.65 8.37
N ARG A 415 27.73 -18.88 8.42
CA ARG A 415 27.08 -19.54 7.27
C ARG A 415 25.94 -18.68 6.73
N THR A 416 25.88 -18.44 5.42
CA THR A 416 24.78 -17.72 4.78
C THR A 416 23.48 -18.54 4.81
N LEU A 417 22.33 -17.92 4.50
CA LEU A 417 21.07 -18.65 4.34
C LEU A 417 21.18 -19.73 3.25
N ALA A 418 21.91 -19.45 2.16
CA ALA A 418 22.18 -20.40 1.10
C ALA A 418 22.99 -21.62 1.59
N ASP A 419 24.00 -21.39 2.45
CA ASP A 419 24.78 -22.47 3.06
C ASP A 419 23.92 -23.35 3.99
N LEU A 420 23.00 -22.73 4.73
CA LEU A 420 22.04 -23.45 5.57
C LEU A 420 21.07 -24.29 4.73
N VAL A 421 20.56 -23.75 3.61
CA VAL A 421 19.70 -24.49 2.68
C VAL A 421 20.46 -25.67 2.08
N ALA A 422 21.72 -25.49 1.67
CA ALA A 422 22.54 -26.58 1.14
C ALA A 422 22.74 -27.71 2.16
N ALA A 423 22.83 -27.37 3.46
CA ALA A 423 22.93 -28.35 4.53
C ALA A 423 21.59 -29.06 4.83
N ALA A 424 20.48 -28.31 4.85
CA ALA A 424 19.15 -28.82 5.16
C ALA A 424 18.51 -29.62 4.00
N LEU A 425 18.83 -29.26 2.76
CA LEU A 425 18.31 -29.87 1.53
C LEU A 425 19.44 -30.22 0.54
N PRO A 426 20.31 -31.20 0.86
CA PRO A 426 21.48 -31.54 0.03
C PRO A 426 21.11 -31.99 -1.39
N ALA A 427 19.95 -32.62 -1.54
CA ALA A 427 19.36 -33.04 -2.81
C ALA A 427 17.95 -32.44 -2.94
N GLY A 428 17.79 -31.45 -3.81
CA GLY A 428 16.48 -30.88 -4.16
C GLY A 428 16.24 -29.42 -3.75
N GLY A 429 17.18 -28.77 -3.07
CA GLY A 429 17.06 -27.35 -2.68
C GLY A 429 16.80 -26.41 -3.86
N ALA A 430 17.48 -26.59 -5.00
CA ALA A 430 17.25 -25.78 -6.20
C ALA A 430 15.84 -25.96 -6.78
N ALA A 431 15.35 -27.20 -6.88
CA ALA A 431 14.01 -27.49 -7.38
C ALA A 431 12.92 -26.95 -6.44
N ALA A 432 13.13 -27.07 -5.13
CA ALA A 432 12.23 -26.50 -4.13
C ALA A 432 12.21 -24.96 -4.21
N ARG A 433 13.37 -24.32 -4.37
CA ARG A 433 13.48 -22.87 -4.59
C ARG A 433 12.68 -22.42 -5.80
N THR A 434 12.85 -23.10 -6.94
CA THR A 434 12.10 -22.77 -8.17
C THR A 434 10.61 -22.92 -7.96
N ARG A 435 10.14 -24.05 -7.39
CA ARG A 435 8.71 -24.25 -7.14
C ARG A 435 8.12 -23.19 -6.20
N LEU A 436 8.81 -22.90 -5.10
CA LEU A 436 8.38 -21.89 -4.12
C LEU A 436 8.29 -20.50 -4.77
N SER A 437 9.31 -20.10 -5.53
CA SER A 437 9.29 -18.83 -6.27
C SER A 437 8.17 -18.79 -7.32
N THR A 438 7.89 -19.90 -8.01
CA THR A 438 6.76 -19.99 -8.95
C THR A 438 5.41 -19.83 -8.23
N THR A 439 5.24 -20.46 -7.06
CA THR A 439 4.02 -20.29 -6.24
C THR A 439 3.83 -18.82 -5.85
N LEU A 440 4.88 -18.16 -5.35
CA LEU A 440 4.83 -16.73 -5.01
C LEU A 440 4.44 -15.88 -6.22
N GLN A 441 5.13 -16.06 -7.35
CA GLN A 441 4.86 -15.30 -8.58
C GLN A 441 3.42 -15.47 -9.08
N ARG A 442 2.83 -16.66 -8.95
CA ARG A 442 1.43 -16.90 -9.33
C ARG A 442 0.44 -16.24 -8.39
N LEU A 443 0.74 -16.20 -7.09
CA LEU A 443 -0.14 -15.60 -6.08
C LEU A 443 -0.11 -14.07 -6.11
N VAL A 444 1.01 -13.45 -6.53
CA VAL A 444 1.18 -11.99 -6.48
C VAL A 444 1.19 -11.30 -7.86
N GLY A 445 1.52 -12.00 -8.96
CA GLY A 445 1.75 -11.45 -10.32
C GLY A 445 2.98 -10.51 -10.44
N GLN A 446 3.81 -10.39 -11.49
CA GLN A 446 4.23 -11.12 -12.72
C GLN A 446 5.70 -10.65 -13.07
N PRO A 447 6.49 -11.24 -14.02
CA PRO A 447 6.17 -11.34 -15.47
C PRO A 447 6.37 -12.72 -16.16
N GLY A 448 5.40 -13.10 -17.02
CA GLY A 448 5.33 -14.38 -17.77
C GLY A 448 3.94 -15.08 -17.89
N GLY A 449 2.92 -14.74 -17.11
CA GLY A 449 1.55 -15.30 -17.19
C GLY A 449 0.47 -14.31 -16.72
N ALA A 450 -0.83 -14.62 -16.85
CA ALA A 450 -1.89 -13.76 -16.30
C ALA A 450 -2.15 -14.13 -14.82
N PRO A 451 -1.91 -13.25 -13.84
CA PRO A 451 -2.23 -13.50 -12.43
C PRO A 451 -3.70 -13.14 -12.12
N ALA A 452 -4.20 -13.57 -10.96
CA ALA A 452 -5.41 -13.01 -10.39
C ALA A 452 -5.13 -11.53 -10.04
N PRO A 453 -5.96 -10.56 -10.47
CA PRO A 453 -5.74 -9.13 -10.17
C PRO A 453 -5.70 -8.86 -8.66
N SER A 454 -6.46 -9.65 -7.89
CA SER A 454 -6.50 -9.57 -6.43
C SER A 454 -6.79 -10.94 -5.80
N ARG A 455 -6.18 -11.21 -4.63
CA ARG A 455 -6.48 -12.34 -3.73
C ARG A 455 -7.50 -11.99 -2.65
N TYR A 456 -8.17 -10.85 -2.74
CA TYR A 456 -9.20 -10.47 -1.78
C TYR A 456 -10.33 -11.51 -1.76
N ALA A 457 -10.73 -11.98 -0.58
CA ALA A 457 -11.63 -13.14 -0.45
C ALA A 457 -13.02 -12.92 -1.08
N TRP A 458 -13.51 -11.68 -1.10
CA TRP A 458 -14.76 -11.33 -1.79
C TRP A 458 -14.56 -11.11 -3.30
N SER A 459 -13.33 -10.99 -3.81
CA SER A 459 -13.10 -10.79 -5.24
C SER A 459 -13.60 -11.99 -6.06
N PRO A 460 -14.17 -11.78 -7.27
CA PRO A 460 -14.43 -12.86 -8.22
C PRO A 460 -13.22 -13.73 -8.53
N SER A 461 -12.02 -13.13 -8.51
CA SER A 461 -10.73 -13.77 -8.81
C SER A 461 -10.31 -14.84 -7.78
N ARG A 462 -11.01 -14.96 -6.64
CA ARG A 462 -10.76 -16.02 -5.66
C ARG A 462 -10.79 -17.43 -6.26
N HIS A 463 -11.64 -17.67 -7.26
CA HIS A 463 -11.76 -18.98 -7.90
C HIS A 463 -10.47 -19.35 -8.66
N ASP A 464 -9.82 -18.36 -9.26
CA ASP A 464 -8.54 -18.53 -9.94
C ASP A 464 -7.43 -18.81 -8.93
N VAL A 465 -7.44 -18.14 -7.77
CA VAL A 465 -6.50 -18.40 -6.67
C VAL A 465 -6.64 -19.85 -6.19
N VAL A 466 -7.85 -20.28 -5.84
CA VAL A 466 -8.11 -21.65 -5.37
C VAL A 466 -7.72 -22.69 -6.43
N THR A 467 -8.04 -22.43 -7.69
CA THR A 467 -7.67 -23.32 -8.80
C THR A 467 -6.16 -23.40 -8.98
N GLY A 468 -5.47 -22.27 -8.89
CA GLY A 468 -4.01 -22.20 -8.91
C GLY A 468 -3.37 -22.99 -7.76
N LEU A 469 -3.90 -22.87 -6.55
CA LEU A 469 -3.40 -23.60 -5.38
C LEU A 469 -3.57 -25.12 -5.50
N VAL A 470 -4.69 -25.59 -6.05
CA VAL A 470 -4.88 -27.02 -6.35
C VAL A 470 -3.87 -27.49 -7.40
N ALA A 471 -3.59 -26.69 -8.43
CA ALA A 471 -2.58 -27.02 -9.44
C ALA A 471 -1.16 -27.04 -8.85
N GLU A 472 -0.83 -26.11 -7.94
CA GLU A 472 0.45 -26.10 -7.20
C GLU A 472 0.64 -27.33 -6.33
N ALA A 473 -0.42 -27.80 -5.66
CA ALA A 473 -0.40 -29.03 -4.89
C ALA A 473 -0.22 -30.26 -5.80
N ALA A 474 -0.96 -30.33 -6.91
CA ALA A 474 -0.83 -31.41 -7.89
C ALA A 474 0.58 -31.49 -8.50
N ALA A 475 1.21 -30.34 -8.80
CA ALA A 475 2.60 -30.28 -9.28
C ALA A 475 3.63 -30.85 -8.29
N ARG A 476 3.25 -30.96 -7.01
CA ARG A 476 4.04 -31.57 -5.92
C ARG A 476 3.62 -33.01 -5.60
N ASN A 477 2.70 -33.59 -6.38
CA ASN A 477 2.06 -34.88 -6.12
C ASN A 477 1.34 -34.93 -4.75
N LEU A 478 0.76 -33.82 -4.32
CA LEU A 478 0.01 -33.72 -3.08
C LEU A 478 -1.49 -33.94 -3.33
N PRO A 479 -2.18 -34.75 -2.50
CA PRO A 479 -3.62 -34.99 -2.64
C PRO A 479 -4.41 -33.81 -2.05
N ALA A 480 -4.60 -32.76 -2.86
CA ALA A 480 -5.42 -31.61 -2.47
C ALA A 480 -6.91 -31.85 -2.73
N ARG A 481 -7.77 -31.43 -1.79
CA ARG A 481 -9.22 -31.32 -1.96
C ARG A 481 -9.70 -29.93 -1.57
N ARG A 482 -10.81 -29.50 -2.17
CA ARG A 482 -11.47 -28.24 -1.81
C ARG A 482 -12.49 -28.48 -0.69
N GLN A 483 -12.62 -27.53 0.21
CA GLN A 483 -13.68 -27.50 1.23
C GLN A 483 -14.48 -26.21 1.06
N SER A 484 -15.66 -26.34 0.50
CA SER A 484 -16.62 -25.24 0.34
C SER A 484 -17.35 -24.90 1.64
N PHE A 485 -17.62 -23.62 1.85
CA PHE A 485 -18.48 -23.12 2.92
C PHE A 485 -19.12 -21.78 2.52
N ALA A 486 -20.34 -21.53 3.02
CA ALA A 486 -21.06 -20.31 2.73
C ALA A 486 -20.63 -19.16 3.66
N VAL A 487 -20.54 -17.96 3.10
CA VAL A 487 -20.26 -16.72 3.81
C VAL A 487 -21.29 -15.67 3.40
N THR A 488 -21.80 -14.93 4.36
CA THR A 488 -22.75 -13.83 4.14
C THR A 488 -22.17 -12.54 4.68
N ALA A 489 -22.13 -11.51 3.83
CA ALA A 489 -21.72 -10.16 4.20
C ALA A 489 -22.83 -9.47 5.02
N PRO A 490 -22.50 -8.43 5.81
CA PRO A 490 -23.50 -7.60 6.48
C PRO A 490 -24.58 -7.03 5.54
N SER A 491 -24.24 -6.79 4.27
CA SER A 491 -25.17 -6.36 3.21
C SER A 491 -26.26 -7.39 2.85
N GLY A 492 -26.11 -8.64 3.30
CA GLY A 492 -26.94 -9.79 2.91
C GLY A 492 -26.40 -10.56 1.71
N ALA A 493 -25.37 -10.06 1.02
CA ALA A 493 -24.73 -10.77 -0.09
C ALA A 493 -24.10 -12.08 0.40
N ALA A 494 -24.42 -13.19 -0.27
CA ALA A 494 -23.93 -14.52 0.09
C ALA A 494 -23.05 -15.10 -1.01
N GLN A 495 -21.94 -15.75 -0.60
CA GLN A 495 -21.00 -16.40 -1.50
C GLN A 495 -20.51 -17.72 -0.92
N GLU A 496 -20.13 -18.64 -1.80
CA GLU A 496 -19.37 -19.82 -1.43
C GLU A 496 -17.87 -19.49 -1.51
N TRP A 497 -17.15 -19.79 -0.42
CA TRP A 497 -15.70 -19.71 -0.32
C TRP A 497 -15.11 -21.10 -0.13
N GLU A 498 -13.84 -21.27 -0.49
CA GLU A 498 -13.17 -22.56 -0.50
C GLU A 498 -11.84 -22.52 0.24
N ASN A 499 -11.64 -23.46 1.17
CA ASN A 499 -10.29 -23.83 1.63
C ASN A 499 -9.69 -24.85 0.66
N VAL A 500 -8.36 -24.88 0.54
CA VAL A 500 -7.62 -25.98 -0.11
C VAL A 500 -6.91 -26.79 0.95
N LEU A 501 -7.22 -28.08 1.03
CA LEU A 501 -6.75 -28.98 2.08
C LEU A 501 -5.92 -30.11 1.48
N VAL A 502 -4.71 -30.32 2.00
CA VAL A 502 -3.84 -31.46 1.68
C VAL A 502 -3.78 -32.37 2.90
N GLU A 503 -4.27 -33.59 2.75
CA GLU A 503 -4.34 -34.57 3.83
C GLU A 503 -3.29 -35.67 3.62
N LEU A 504 -2.36 -35.81 4.56
CA LEU A 504 -1.40 -36.90 4.58
C LEU A 504 -1.81 -37.92 5.65
N PRO A 505 -2.11 -39.18 5.27
CA PRO A 505 -2.59 -40.18 6.21
C PRO A 505 -1.50 -40.59 7.21
N GLY A 506 -1.87 -40.68 8.48
CA GLY A 506 -1.02 -41.26 9.52
C GLY A 506 -1.16 -42.77 9.62
N ALA A 507 -0.23 -43.42 10.32
CA ALA A 507 -0.30 -44.85 10.61
C ALA A 507 -1.47 -45.24 11.54
N ASP A 508 -2.01 -44.31 12.33
CA ASP A 508 -3.20 -44.50 13.16
C ASP A 508 -4.25 -43.42 12.84
N PRO A 509 -5.21 -43.69 11.95
CA PRO A 509 -6.22 -42.70 11.54
C PRO A 509 -7.23 -42.35 12.65
N ARG A 510 -7.18 -43.04 13.81
CA ARG A 510 -8.02 -42.71 14.97
C ARG A 510 -7.48 -41.51 15.76
N ARG A 511 -6.24 -41.08 15.49
CA ARG A 511 -5.66 -39.88 16.10
C ARG A 511 -6.17 -38.64 15.41
N TRP A 512 -6.36 -37.58 16.18
CA TRP A 512 -6.70 -36.27 15.63
C TRP A 512 -5.53 -35.72 14.81
N PRO A 513 -5.81 -35.01 13.70
CA PRO A 513 -4.78 -34.45 12.84
C PRO A 513 -3.98 -33.35 13.55
N VAL A 514 -2.71 -33.22 13.17
CA VAL A 514 -1.98 -31.96 13.36
C VAL A 514 -2.29 -31.08 12.15
N VAL A 515 -2.79 -29.87 12.40
CA VAL A 515 -3.11 -28.90 11.34
C VAL A 515 -1.93 -27.95 11.16
N VAL A 516 -1.50 -27.75 9.92
CA VAL A 516 -0.55 -26.72 9.51
C VAL A 516 -1.26 -25.77 8.55
N ALA A 517 -1.34 -24.48 8.87
CA ALA A 517 -2.21 -23.55 8.17
C ALA A 517 -1.51 -22.26 7.71
N ALA A 518 -2.03 -21.69 6.62
CA ALA A 518 -1.79 -20.31 6.20
C ALA A 518 -3.04 -19.85 5.43
N HIS A 519 -3.43 -18.57 5.54
CA HIS A 519 -4.53 -18.05 4.73
C HIS A 519 -4.06 -17.64 3.34
N TRP A 520 -4.90 -17.85 2.32
CA TRP A 520 -4.57 -17.51 0.94
C TRP A 520 -5.11 -16.16 0.50
N ASP A 521 -6.06 -15.57 1.22
CA ASP A 521 -6.57 -14.23 0.90
C ASP A 521 -5.62 -13.14 1.37
N ALA A 522 -5.76 -11.96 0.78
CA ALA A 522 -5.04 -10.75 1.15
C ALA A 522 -5.98 -9.54 1.18
N VAL A 523 -5.54 -8.48 1.84
CA VAL A 523 -6.16 -7.15 1.75
C VAL A 523 -5.13 -6.12 1.33
N ALA A 524 -5.56 -4.89 1.08
CA ALA A 524 -4.71 -3.72 0.87
C ALA A 524 -5.13 -2.60 1.84
N SER A 525 -4.54 -1.41 1.69
CA SER A 525 -4.79 -0.24 2.54
C SER A 525 -6.25 0.24 2.60
N SER A 526 -7.08 -0.13 1.64
CA SER A 526 -8.52 0.17 1.62
C SER A 526 -9.30 -0.96 0.94
N LEU A 527 -10.64 -0.94 1.06
CA LEU A 527 -11.50 -1.91 0.38
C LEU A 527 -11.41 -1.80 -1.15
N ASP A 528 -11.38 -0.57 -1.69
CA ASP A 528 -11.20 -0.31 -3.12
C ASP A 528 -9.86 -0.90 -3.63
N ALA A 529 -8.76 -0.55 -2.97
CA ALA A 529 -7.46 -1.12 -3.28
C ALA A 529 -7.44 -2.65 -3.13
N SER A 530 -8.16 -3.18 -2.14
CA SER A 530 -8.20 -4.63 -1.92
C SER A 530 -8.83 -5.36 -3.10
N VAL A 531 -9.90 -4.81 -3.68
CA VAL A 531 -10.59 -5.40 -4.83
C VAL A 531 -9.71 -5.42 -6.07
N VAL A 532 -8.92 -4.37 -6.28
CA VAL A 532 -8.12 -4.19 -7.51
C VAL A 532 -6.77 -4.89 -7.42
N SER A 533 -6.09 -4.82 -6.28
CA SER A 533 -4.65 -5.13 -6.20
C SER A 533 -4.16 -5.77 -4.89
N ALA A 534 -5.05 -6.39 -4.08
CA ALA A 534 -4.59 -7.14 -2.90
C ALA A 534 -3.78 -8.38 -3.29
N THR A 535 -2.45 -8.25 -3.28
CA THR A 535 -1.54 -9.35 -3.60
C THR A 535 -0.95 -9.99 -2.35
N GLY A 536 -0.51 -9.22 -1.36
CA GLY A 536 -0.08 -9.67 -0.04
C GLY A 536 1.04 -10.73 -0.05
N LEU A 537 2.23 -10.41 -0.59
CA LEU A 537 3.30 -11.42 -0.68
C LEU A 537 3.67 -11.94 0.71
N HIS A 538 3.95 -11.01 1.62
CA HIS A 538 4.32 -11.31 3.00
C HIS A 538 3.11 -11.86 3.76
N ASP A 539 1.96 -11.21 3.64
CA ASP A 539 0.70 -11.53 4.29
C ASP A 539 -0.40 -11.91 3.26
N ASN A 540 -0.56 -13.18 2.89
CA ASN A 540 0.20 -14.34 3.36
C ASN A 540 0.55 -15.34 2.24
N ALA A 541 0.91 -14.84 1.04
CA ALA A 541 1.34 -15.73 -0.05
C ALA A 541 2.58 -16.54 0.33
N SER A 542 3.47 -15.92 1.11
CA SER A 542 4.68 -16.54 1.66
C SER A 542 4.38 -17.74 2.53
N GLY A 543 3.43 -17.63 3.49
CA GLY A 543 3.01 -18.72 4.35
C GLY A 543 2.41 -19.86 3.54
N VAL A 544 1.55 -19.54 2.56
CA VAL A 544 0.99 -20.54 1.64
C VAL A 544 2.08 -21.32 0.91
N ALA A 545 3.09 -20.64 0.37
CA ALA A 545 4.20 -21.29 -0.32
C ALA A 545 5.02 -22.19 0.63
N VAL A 546 5.27 -21.73 1.87
CA VAL A 546 5.96 -22.51 2.91
C VAL A 546 5.15 -23.75 3.31
N VAL A 547 3.84 -23.64 3.49
CA VAL A 547 2.92 -24.75 3.82
C VAL A 547 2.95 -25.83 2.73
N LEU A 548 2.91 -25.44 1.46
CA LEU A 548 2.96 -26.38 0.33
C LEU A 548 4.31 -27.11 0.23
N GLU A 549 5.44 -26.43 0.46
CA GLU A 549 6.75 -27.10 0.50
C GLU A 549 6.92 -27.98 1.74
N ALA A 550 6.39 -27.59 2.90
CA ALA A 550 6.38 -28.42 4.10
C ALA A 550 5.57 -29.71 3.89
N ALA A 551 4.40 -29.61 3.25
CA ALA A 551 3.60 -30.77 2.86
C ALA A 551 4.37 -31.70 1.90
N ALA A 552 5.04 -31.14 0.89
CA ALA A 552 5.86 -31.89 -0.05
C ALA A 552 7.03 -32.63 0.62
N ALA A 553 7.66 -32.01 1.64
CA ALA A 553 8.73 -32.64 2.42
C ALA A 553 8.23 -33.84 3.25
N LEU A 554 6.96 -33.85 3.65
CA LEU A 554 6.37 -34.90 4.47
C LEU A 554 5.55 -35.94 3.70
N ALA A 555 5.27 -35.72 2.42
CA ALA A 555 4.43 -36.60 1.58
C ALA A 555 4.87 -38.07 1.56
N ARG A 556 6.15 -38.35 1.85
CA ARG A 556 6.73 -39.71 1.90
C ARG A 556 7.24 -40.11 3.28
N SER A 557 7.03 -39.28 4.29
CA SER A 557 7.48 -39.51 5.66
C SER A 557 6.45 -40.32 6.44
N ARG A 558 6.92 -41.13 7.40
CA ARG A 558 6.02 -41.89 8.30
C ARG A 558 5.74 -41.09 9.56
N HIS A 559 4.46 -40.96 9.90
CA HIS A 559 3.97 -40.32 11.12
C HIS A 559 2.77 -41.10 11.67
N ARG A 560 2.50 -40.98 12.98
CA ARG A 560 1.41 -41.73 13.63
C ARG A 560 0.05 -41.07 13.45
N ALA A 561 -0.05 -39.78 13.78
CA ALA A 561 -1.27 -39.01 13.57
C ALA A 561 -1.38 -38.54 12.11
N PRO A 562 -2.58 -38.29 11.57
CA PRO A 562 -2.75 -37.62 10.29
C PRO A 562 -2.17 -36.20 10.32
N LEU A 563 -1.75 -35.72 9.15
CA LEU A 563 -1.36 -34.33 8.95
C LEU A 563 -2.34 -33.67 7.99
N LEU A 564 -2.80 -32.47 8.34
CA LEU A 564 -3.69 -31.68 7.49
C LEU A 564 -3.05 -30.32 7.22
N PHE A 565 -2.61 -30.09 5.98
CA PHE A 565 -2.11 -28.79 5.55
C PHE A 565 -3.27 -28.01 4.94
N ALA A 566 -3.61 -26.86 5.52
CA ALA A 566 -4.79 -26.10 5.21
C ALA A 566 -4.44 -24.71 4.67
N LEU A 567 -4.80 -24.45 3.42
CA LEU A 567 -4.74 -23.13 2.81
C LEU A 567 -6.13 -22.51 2.97
N LEU A 568 -6.25 -21.55 3.87
CA LEU A 568 -7.53 -21.08 4.42
C LEU A 568 -8.03 -19.83 3.70
N ALA A 569 -9.33 -19.75 3.44
CA ALA A 569 -9.98 -18.55 2.93
C ALA A 569 -10.39 -17.58 4.04
N GLY A 570 -10.37 -16.28 3.76
CA GLY A 570 -11.01 -15.27 4.59
C GLY A 570 -10.36 -15.08 5.96
N GLY A 571 -9.03 -15.07 6.02
CA GLY A 571 -8.27 -14.66 7.20
C GLY A 571 -8.73 -13.29 7.67
N HIS A 572 -8.64 -12.27 6.81
CA HIS A 572 -9.02 -10.89 7.14
C HIS A 572 -10.52 -10.70 7.37
N HIS A 573 -11.33 -11.71 7.04
CA HIS A 573 -12.78 -11.77 7.25
C HIS A 573 -13.17 -12.58 8.49
N GLY A 574 -12.30 -12.57 9.50
CA GLY A 574 -12.55 -13.17 10.81
C GLY A 574 -12.21 -14.66 10.84
N ALA A 575 -11.12 -15.05 10.16
CA ALA A 575 -10.66 -16.42 10.05
C ALA A 575 -11.77 -17.38 9.59
N ALA A 576 -12.52 -16.99 8.56
CA ALA A 576 -13.72 -17.69 8.11
C ALA A 576 -13.42 -19.15 7.73
N GLY A 577 -12.34 -19.38 6.98
CA GLY A 577 -11.88 -20.70 6.58
C GLY A 577 -11.42 -21.56 7.75
N ALA A 578 -10.71 -20.97 8.73
CA ALA A 578 -10.31 -21.67 9.94
C ALA A 578 -11.54 -22.13 10.74
N ARG A 579 -12.56 -21.27 10.86
CA ARG A 579 -13.82 -21.59 11.54
C ARG A 579 -14.53 -22.75 10.86
N ALA A 580 -14.70 -22.69 9.54
CA ALA A 580 -15.30 -23.76 8.75
C ALA A 580 -14.55 -25.10 8.92
N LEU A 581 -13.21 -25.07 8.98
CA LEU A 581 -12.41 -26.26 9.22
C LEU A 581 -12.58 -26.81 10.64
N LEU A 582 -12.54 -25.95 11.67
CA LEU A 582 -12.72 -26.35 13.06
C LEU A 582 -14.13 -26.90 13.31
N ASP A 583 -15.15 -26.35 12.67
CA ASP A 583 -16.52 -26.84 12.79
C ASP A 583 -16.68 -28.20 12.07
N ALA A 584 -16.10 -28.36 10.88
CA ALA A 584 -16.10 -29.63 10.16
C ALA A 584 -15.36 -30.75 10.91
N THR A 585 -14.28 -30.41 11.61
CA THR A 585 -13.54 -31.34 12.49
C THR A 585 -14.13 -31.45 13.89
N ARG A 586 -15.18 -30.67 14.22
CA ARG A 586 -15.75 -30.57 15.58
C ARG A 586 -14.71 -30.25 16.65
N GLY A 587 -13.68 -29.49 16.29
CA GLY A 587 -12.54 -29.15 17.16
C GLY A 587 -11.61 -30.34 17.47
N GLN A 588 -11.75 -31.47 16.80
CA GLN A 588 -10.91 -32.65 16.98
C GLN A 588 -9.58 -32.49 16.25
N VAL A 589 -8.71 -31.65 16.81
CA VAL A 589 -7.37 -31.33 16.27
C VAL A 589 -6.35 -31.50 17.39
N ALA A 590 -5.23 -32.17 17.10
CA ALA A 590 -4.18 -32.44 18.08
C ALA A 590 -3.32 -31.21 18.38
N ALA A 591 -2.99 -30.43 17.35
CA ALA A 591 -2.26 -29.18 17.43
C ALA A 591 -2.50 -28.35 16.17
N TRP A 592 -2.36 -27.03 16.30
CA TRP A 592 -2.55 -26.05 15.24
C TRP A 592 -1.27 -25.22 15.06
N VAL A 593 -0.60 -25.37 13.92
CA VAL A 593 0.60 -24.61 13.55
C VAL A 593 0.18 -23.66 12.43
N GLU A 594 0.28 -22.36 12.62
CA GLU A 594 -0.13 -21.37 11.62
C GLU A 594 1.04 -20.48 11.23
N LEU A 595 1.14 -20.15 9.95
CA LEU A 595 2.09 -19.18 9.43
C LEU A 595 1.32 -17.92 9.04
N ASP A 596 1.79 -16.76 9.50
CA ASP A 596 1.16 -15.46 9.27
C ASP A 596 2.25 -14.39 9.16
N GLY A 597 2.34 -13.73 8.00
CA GLY A 597 3.41 -12.76 7.73
C GLY A 597 4.80 -13.38 7.84
N VAL A 598 5.16 -14.31 6.94
CA VAL A 598 6.49 -14.95 6.92
C VAL A 598 7.27 -14.61 5.65
N GLY A 599 8.49 -15.14 5.51
CA GLY A 599 9.27 -15.06 4.27
C GLY A 599 10.14 -13.83 4.04
N ILE A 600 9.95 -12.76 4.83
CA ILE A 600 10.90 -11.65 4.93
C ILE A 600 11.77 -11.87 6.18
N PRO A 601 13.09 -12.08 6.04
CA PRO A 601 13.97 -12.22 7.20
C PRO A 601 14.20 -10.86 7.87
N GLY A 602 14.52 -10.88 9.16
CA GLY A 602 14.96 -9.67 9.88
C GLY A 602 16.29 -9.12 9.35
N VAL A 603 16.69 -7.96 9.87
CA VAL A 603 17.98 -7.33 9.55
C VAL A 603 19.01 -7.61 10.65
N GLY A 604 20.30 -7.60 10.30
CA GLY A 604 21.39 -7.84 11.24
C GLY A 604 21.22 -9.16 12.00
N ALA A 605 21.25 -9.10 13.33
CA ALA A 605 21.14 -10.26 14.22
C ALA A 605 19.77 -10.97 14.14
N GLU A 606 18.71 -10.30 13.67
CA GLU A 606 17.36 -10.87 13.54
C GLU A 606 17.18 -11.68 12.24
N ARG A 607 18.18 -11.74 11.35
CA ARG A 607 18.08 -12.38 10.03
C ARG A 607 17.78 -13.87 10.06
N ARG A 608 18.05 -14.55 11.17
CA ARG A 608 17.78 -15.99 11.39
C ARG A 608 16.73 -16.24 12.47
N VAL A 609 16.04 -15.19 12.90
CA VAL A 609 15.02 -15.27 13.94
C VAL A 609 13.65 -15.44 13.30
N VAL A 610 12.77 -16.15 14.00
CA VAL A 610 11.34 -16.31 13.70
C VAL A 610 10.60 -16.09 15.01
N LEU A 611 9.54 -15.31 14.98
CA LEU A 611 8.70 -15.14 16.16
C LEU A 611 7.73 -16.30 16.26
N ALA A 612 7.56 -16.82 17.47
CA ALA A 612 6.61 -17.86 17.77
C ALA A 612 5.69 -17.38 18.90
N ASP A 613 4.41 -17.25 18.60
CA ASP A 613 3.36 -17.04 19.58
C ASP A 613 2.74 -18.40 19.92
N VAL A 614 3.03 -18.92 21.11
CA VAL A 614 2.66 -20.28 21.53
C VAL A 614 1.59 -20.19 22.60
N SER A 615 0.46 -20.87 22.42
CA SER A 615 -0.57 -20.97 23.46
C SER A 615 0.01 -21.54 24.75
N GLU A 616 -0.46 -21.06 25.90
CA GLU A 616 0.09 -21.39 27.23
C GLU A 616 0.11 -22.90 27.58
N ARG A 617 -0.55 -23.76 26.79
CA ARG A 617 -0.61 -25.22 27.03
C ARG A 617 -0.57 -26.03 25.72
N PRO A 618 0.19 -27.15 25.64
CA PRO A 618 1.23 -27.65 26.53
C PRO A 618 2.65 -27.29 26.03
N VAL A 619 3.57 -27.14 26.98
CA VAL A 619 5.02 -26.84 26.83
C VAL A 619 5.73 -27.62 25.72
N LEU A 620 5.25 -28.83 25.39
CA LEU A 620 5.78 -29.69 24.32
C LEU A 620 5.75 -29.03 22.94
N LEU A 621 4.76 -28.18 22.65
CA LEU A 621 4.66 -27.49 21.36
C LEU A 621 5.81 -26.51 21.16
N GLY A 622 6.06 -25.64 22.15
CA GLY A 622 7.17 -24.68 22.11
C GLY A 622 8.54 -25.37 22.04
N ALA A 623 8.73 -26.49 22.75
CA ALA A 623 9.97 -27.26 22.70
C ALA A 623 10.18 -27.92 21.32
N ALA A 624 9.13 -28.49 20.71
CA ALA A 624 9.19 -29.09 19.39
C ALA A 624 9.53 -28.04 18.31
N VAL A 625 8.85 -26.89 18.35
CA VAL A 625 9.12 -25.75 17.46
C VAL A 625 10.57 -25.28 17.62
N ALA A 626 11.02 -25.01 18.84
CA ALA A 626 12.37 -24.52 19.06
C ALA A 626 13.46 -25.53 18.63
N ALA A 627 13.24 -26.84 18.83
CA ALA A 627 14.15 -27.87 18.37
C ALA A 627 14.21 -27.95 16.83
N ALA A 628 13.06 -27.93 16.17
CA ALA A 628 12.97 -28.00 14.72
C ALA A 628 13.68 -26.82 14.04
N PHE A 629 13.46 -25.59 14.52
CA PHE A 629 14.09 -24.40 13.94
C PHE A 629 15.61 -24.39 14.17
N ARG A 630 16.08 -24.81 15.35
CA ARG A 630 17.52 -24.93 15.61
C ARG A 630 18.20 -25.93 14.67
N SER A 631 17.52 -27.00 14.26
CA SER A 631 18.09 -28.01 13.37
C SER A 631 18.49 -27.48 12.00
N VAL A 632 17.84 -26.40 11.54
CA VAL A 632 18.11 -25.73 10.24
C VAL A 632 18.90 -24.43 10.39
N GLY A 633 19.42 -24.14 11.59
CA GLY A 633 20.20 -22.92 11.87
C GLY A 633 19.37 -21.66 12.05
N LEU A 634 18.06 -21.80 12.32
CA LEU A 634 17.16 -20.71 12.70
C LEU A 634 16.95 -20.69 14.23
N ALA A 635 16.63 -19.52 14.77
CA ALA A 635 16.25 -19.32 16.16
C ALA A 635 14.78 -18.93 16.26
N THR A 636 14.12 -19.34 17.34
CA THR A 636 12.76 -18.92 17.66
C THR A 636 12.79 -18.00 18.87
N ARG A 637 12.01 -16.93 18.81
CA ARG A 637 11.83 -15.98 19.92
C ARG A 637 10.33 -15.84 20.24
N PRO A 638 9.93 -15.70 21.51
CA PRO A 638 8.54 -15.40 21.84
C PRO A 638 8.10 -14.10 21.14
N SER A 639 6.91 -14.11 20.54
CA SER A 639 6.29 -12.89 20.03
C SER A 639 5.81 -12.03 21.21
N ALA A 640 6.20 -10.76 21.23
CA ALA A 640 5.62 -9.78 22.14
C ALA A 640 4.30 -9.19 21.60
N ARG A 641 3.97 -9.47 20.33
CA ARG A 641 2.73 -9.02 19.69
C ARG A 641 1.65 -10.08 19.91
N PRO A 642 0.43 -9.68 20.30
CA PRO A 642 -0.69 -10.62 20.35
C PRO A 642 -0.95 -11.18 18.94
N THR A 643 -1.32 -12.47 18.86
CA THR A 643 -1.71 -13.10 17.60
C THR A 643 -2.71 -12.24 16.85
N ALA A 644 -2.49 -12.04 15.54
CA ALA A 644 -3.41 -11.24 14.75
C ALA A 644 -4.79 -11.91 14.70
N ARG A 645 -5.85 -11.10 14.83
CA ARG A 645 -7.25 -11.58 14.89
C ARG A 645 -7.70 -12.29 13.61
N HIS A 646 -6.94 -12.18 12.52
CA HIS A 646 -7.21 -12.84 11.25
C HIS A 646 -6.67 -14.26 11.13
N THR A 647 -5.86 -14.72 12.10
CA THR A 647 -5.42 -16.12 12.18
C THR A 647 -6.50 -17.04 12.76
N GLY A 648 -6.44 -18.32 12.43
CA GLY A 648 -7.29 -19.37 13.01
C GLY A 648 -6.91 -19.76 14.44
N ALA A 649 -5.67 -19.48 14.87
CA ALA A 649 -5.15 -19.88 16.18
C ALA A 649 -6.02 -19.43 17.38
N PRO A 650 -6.54 -18.20 17.48
CA PRO A 650 -7.45 -17.82 18.57
C PRO A 650 -8.72 -18.68 18.62
N LEU A 651 -9.28 -19.07 17.47
CA LEU A 651 -10.47 -19.93 17.39
C LEU A 651 -10.17 -21.38 17.80
N ALA A 652 -8.97 -21.86 17.50
CA ALA A 652 -8.50 -23.19 17.89
C ALA A 652 -8.17 -23.22 19.39
N ALA A 653 -7.45 -22.22 19.90
CA ALA A 653 -7.12 -22.07 21.32
C ALA A 653 -8.38 -21.99 22.20
N ALA A 654 -9.42 -21.27 21.74
CA ALA A 654 -10.71 -21.21 22.42
C ALA A 654 -11.42 -22.58 22.54
N ARG A 655 -11.07 -23.55 21.68
CA ARG A 655 -11.53 -24.95 21.74
C ARG A 655 -10.58 -25.87 22.51
N GLY A 656 -9.57 -25.32 23.18
CA GLY A 656 -8.56 -26.07 23.95
C GLY A 656 -7.49 -26.75 23.09
N ILE A 657 -7.39 -26.39 21.81
CA ILE A 657 -6.38 -26.93 20.89
C ILE A 657 -5.06 -26.18 21.13
N PRO A 658 -3.92 -26.88 21.28
CA PRO A 658 -2.61 -26.23 21.37
C PRO A 658 -2.26 -25.52 20.06
N THR A 659 -1.85 -24.25 20.14
CA THR A 659 -1.57 -23.43 18.95
C THR A 659 -0.17 -22.83 18.98
N VAL A 660 0.42 -22.68 17.79
CA VAL A 660 1.58 -21.82 17.56
C VAL A 660 1.37 -21.02 16.29
N VAL A 661 1.63 -19.72 16.35
CA VAL A 661 1.68 -18.85 15.17
C VAL A 661 3.12 -18.41 14.94
N LEU A 662 3.60 -18.66 13.73
CA LEU A 662 4.94 -18.32 13.28
C LEU A 662 4.86 -17.05 12.44
N GLN A 663 5.66 -16.06 12.81
CA GLN A 663 5.65 -14.73 12.21
C GLN A 663 7.07 -14.24 11.97
N ALA A 664 7.23 -13.28 11.06
CA ALA A 664 8.51 -12.62 10.85
C ALA A 664 8.97 -11.80 12.06
N PRO A 665 10.28 -11.51 12.18
CA PRO A 665 10.86 -10.71 13.27
C PRO A 665 10.22 -9.32 13.42
N GLU A 666 10.38 -8.75 14.62
CA GLU A 666 9.99 -7.36 14.87
C GLU A 666 10.72 -6.40 13.92
N GLY A 667 10.01 -5.35 13.46
CA GLY A 667 10.55 -4.38 12.52
C GLY A 667 10.38 -4.76 11.04
N VAL A 668 9.92 -5.97 10.73
CA VAL A 668 9.40 -6.28 9.39
C VAL A 668 8.12 -5.46 9.19
N ARG A 669 8.10 -4.69 8.10
CA ARG A 669 7.11 -3.65 7.82
C ARG A 669 5.76 -4.28 7.49
N ASP A 670 4.70 -3.57 7.85
CA ASP A 670 3.38 -3.84 7.30
C ASP A 670 3.43 -3.58 5.78
N THR A 671 3.03 -4.55 4.97
CA THR A 671 3.18 -4.51 3.50
C THR A 671 1.88 -4.17 2.78
N HIS A 672 0.76 -3.99 3.50
CA HIS A 672 -0.54 -3.65 2.92
C HIS A 672 -0.57 -2.32 2.14
N THR A 673 0.46 -1.48 2.34
CA THR A 673 0.64 -0.18 1.70
C THR A 673 1.82 -0.15 0.72
N ILE A 674 2.61 -1.23 0.63
CA ILE A 674 3.84 -1.26 -0.17
C ILE A 674 3.55 -1.93 -1.52
N PRO A 675 4.07 -1.39 -2.65
CA PRO A 675 3.92 -2.04 -3.95
C PRO A 675 4.50 -3.46 -4.02
N VAL A 676 3.83 -4.36 -4.75
CA VAL A 676 4.22 -5.78 -4.84
C VAL A 676 5.65 -6.01 -5.34
N ALA A 677 6.12 -5.25 -6.32
CA ALA A 677 7.47 -5.43 -6.87
C ALA A 677 8.55 -5.01 -5.86
N VAL A 678 8.21 -4.08 -4.96
CA VAL A 678 9.06 -3.69 -3.83
C VAL A 678 9.00 -4.79 -2.76
N GLU A 679 7.81 -5.30 -2.44
CA GLU A 679 7.62 -6.41 -1.49
C GLU A 679 8.42 -7.67 -1.91
N GLN A 680 8.46 -7.96 -3.22
CA GLN A 680 9.23 -9.05 -3.82
C GLN A 680 10.75 -8.92 -3.58
N GLN A 681 11.29 -7.71 -3.41
CA GLN A 681 12.72 -7.50 -3.14
C GLN A 681 13.10 -7.91 -1.72
N PHE A 682 12.16 -7.88 -0.78
CA PHE A 682 12.39 -8.24 0.61
C PHE A 682 12.18 -9.73 0.88
N ALA A 683 11.38 -10.40 0.05
CA ALA A 683 11.15 -11.84 0.13
C ALA A 683 12.46 -12.61 -0.07
N ASN A 684 12.72 -13.59 0.80
CA ASN A 684 13.92 -14.41 0.69
C ASN A 684 13.56 -15.90 0.55
N PRO A 685 13.64 -16.48 -0.67
CA PRO A 685 13.31 -17.88 -0.90
C PRO A 685 14.12 -18.86 -0.05
N ASP A 686 15.39 -18.57 0.26
CA ASP A 686 16.22 -19.45 1.08
C ASP A 686 15.76 -19.48 2.54
N TYR A 687 15.41 -18.32 3.10
CA TYR A 687 14.77 -18.24 4.41
C TYR A 687 13.46 -19.03 4.43
N MET A 688 12.60 -18.86 3.41
CA MET A 688 11.33 -19.58 3.32
C MET A 688 11.50 -21.10 3.20
N LEU A 689 12.51 -21.58 2.48
CA LEU A 689 12.81 -23.02 2.43
C LEU A 689 13.26 -23.57 3.79
N LEU A 690 14.06 -22.83 4.54
CA LEU A 690 14.44 -23.21 5.90
C LEU A 690 13.20 -23.25 6.82
N LEU A 691 12.27 -22.30 6.68
CA LEU A 691 10.97 -22.35 7.36
C LEU A 691 10.18 -23.60 6.99
N ALA A 692 10.10 -23.96 5.70
CA ALA A 692 9.37 -25.14 5.25
C ALA A 692 9.93 -26.43 5.87
N VAL A 693 11.26 -26.57 5.94
CA VAL A 693 11.91 -27.71 6.60
C VAL A 693 11.63 -27.73 8.11
N ALA A 694 11.73 -26.59 8.79
CA ALA A 694 11.47 -26.51 10.23
C ALA A 694 9.99 -26.75 10.58
N VAL A 695 9.06 -26.26 9.77
CA VAL A 695 7.61 -26.50 9.93
C VAL A 695 7.27 -27.96 9.67
N ALA A 696 7.88 -28.57 8.64
CA ALA A 696 7.75 -30.01 8.40
C ALA A 696 8.27 -30.84 9.60
N ASP A 697 9.45 -30.53 10.14
CA ASP A 697 9.96 -31.24 11.32
C ASP A 697 9.06 -31.04 12.55
N THR A 698 8.55 -29.82 12.76
CA THR A 698 7.58 -29.53 13.83
C THR A 698 6.32 -30.39 13.69
N ALA A 699 5.69 -30.41 12.52
CA ALA A 699 4.49 -31.19 12.25
C ALA A 699 4.74 -32.70 12.41
N SER A 700 5.87 -33.20 11.92
CA SER A 700 6.29 -34.59 12.08
C SER A 700 6.40 -34.99 13.54
N ARG A 701 7.12 -34.21 14.36
CA ARG A 701 7.28 -34.46 15.81
C ARG A 701 5.94 -34.49 16.54
N LEU A 702 5.06 -33.52 16.26
CA LEU A 702 3.73 -33.46 16.87
C LEU A 702 2.84 -34.64 16.45
N ALA A 703 3.00 -35.13 15.23
CA ALA A 703 2.31 -36.31 14.74
C ALA A 703 2.96 -37.65 15.15
N GLY A 704 4.04 -37.62 15.96
CA GLY A 704 4.76 -38.81 16.42
C GLY A 704 5.60 -39.48 15.33
N GLY A 705 6.14 -38.69 14.41
CA GLY A 705 7.21 -39.08 13.50
C GLY A 705 8.56 -39.26 14.20
N PRO A 706 9.57 -39.77 13.47
CA PRO A 706 10.91 -40.07 14.00
C PRO A 706 11.71 -38.84 14.41
#